data_AF-A0A9D8T628-F1
#
_entry.id   AF-A0A9D8T628-F1
#
_cell.length_a   1.000
_cell.length_b   1.000
_cell.length_c   1.000
_cell.angle_alpha   90.00
_cell.angle_beta   90.00
_cell.angle_gamma   90.00
#
_symmetry.space_group_name_H-M   'P 1'
#
loop_
_entity.id
_entity.type
_entity.pdbx_description
1 polymer ?
#
loop_
_entity_poly.entity_id
_entity_poly.type
_entity_poly.pdbx_seq_one_letter_code
_entity_poly.pdbx_strand_id
1 'polypeptide(L)'
;RQGNPKLFGMICAHYKFSDDGANRNLLSTLELSYRSSVPVIETVNKVFQTTLFPPADEKGMLRRAIKAMQFKTHSSAPTAAAQPGCVMMAEMPEKDVRKKAYAIAELIRKLDPFNPQRKKSLTVGILVRTNDSGTELADILIGEGLNVTVDGKLDPTQSLAFSAYKQMLRLAAHPADKMAQGFLDMLRFDGQKVSLPDAEEIRKIITRQGFYAFTHKFMKIFHGMTPFDLSRMKVVETAALRADQSENRTIDEFLAELDLLKESASSIRNTVQIMTIHKSKGLDFDIVIMPETSRSNGNIVKRRHSNDIAIRKDENGLEAQWISFLPNSAFIPLLPEVRKYSEEADFAACYENCCNLYVAMTRARNALYIFNDPAPENATAVQYADFLRAALEGKCPIEKIEQGRRFTDDFMSPVCVSYVCGDPEWFRKDTPRKDKELTPSGLAEKQEKDFRLKLREESRIETVIPVKRPCRIKPSAAHEKEQTYIFREQKAADLGTRLHDILAEFGFYTNDSDVSAFLQNRCTAAEELQLLSSFFRSPEIQNALLMPAGRYELWREKRFLSTLDNGIINGCFDRVLIRLADDGTIVDAEILDYKSDRDVTPETLQERHAPQLDLYRKVLANLIHLDSAKIRCTLLSIRYGFAVSF
;
A
#
# COMPACT_ATOMS: atom_id res chain seq x y z
N ARG A 1 -2.26 -0.43 22.90
CA ARG A 1 -1.20 -1.46 23.05
C ARG A 1 -0.86 -1.52 24.54
N GLN A 2 -1.16 -2.63 25.22
CA GLN A 2 -1.06 -2.77 26.70
C GLN A 2 0.41 -2.82 27.19
N GLY A 3 1.23 -1.83 26.87
CA GLY A 3 2.62 -1.77 27.32
C GLY A 3 2.71 -1.56 28.83
N ASN A 4 3.46 -2.41 29.54
CA ASN A 4 3.66 -2.30 30.98
C ASN A 4 5.04 -1.68 31.30
N PRO A 5 5.13 -0.38 31.63
CA PRO A 5 6.41 0.27 31.93
C PRO A 5 7.06 -0.29 33.21
N LYS A 6 6.28 -0.91 34.11
CA LYS A 6 6.81 -1.52 35.34
C LYS A 6 7.72 -2.71 35.04
N LEU A 7 7.55 -3.37 33.88
CA LEU A 7 8.34 -4.52 33.49
C LEU A 7 9.84 -4.18 33.42
N PHE A 8 10.22 -3.01 32.90
CA PHE A 8 11.62 -2.58 32.89
C PHE A 8 12.18 -2.43 34.31
N GLY A 9 11.37 -1.92 35.24
CA GLY A 9 11.72 -1.84 36.66
C GLY A 9 11.87 -3.22 37.31
N MET A 10 10.97 -4.15 37.00
CA MET A 10 11.03 -5.55 37.47
C MET A 10 12.27 -6.27 36.93
N ILE A 11 12.59 -6.09 35.65
CA ILE A 11 13.82 -6.60 35.03
C ILE A 11 15.04 -6.02 35.74
N CYS A 12 15.09 -4.69 35.91
CA CYS A 12 16.18 -4.04 36.62
C CYS A 12 16.34 -4.53 38.06
N ALA A 13 15.23 -4.79 38.77
CA ALA A 13 15.28 -5.34 40.12
C ALA A 13 15.80 -6.79 40.10
N HIS A 14 15.26 -7.64 39.23
CA HIS A 14 15.66 -9.04 39.11
C HIS A 14 17.18 -9.20 38.87
N TYR A 15 17.74 -8.43 37.95
CA TYR A 15 19.18 -8.49 37.64
C TYR A 15 20.09 -7.75 38.64
N LYS A 16 19.53 -6.97 39.58
CA LYS A 16 20.30 -6.34 40.67
C LYS A 16 20.57 -7.30 41.84
N PHE A 17 19.80 -8.38 41.96
CA PHE A 17 19.86 -9.34 43.08
C PHE A 17 20.54 -10.68 42.74
N SER A 18 21.15 -10.83 41.56
CA SER A 18 22.02 -12.01 41.31
C SER A 18 23.34 -11.82 42.06
N ASP A 19 23.50 -12.55 43.18
CA ASP A 19 24.61 -12.46 44.16
C ASP A 19 26.00 -12.83 43.62
N ASP A 20 26.13 -13.22 42.36
CA ASP A 20 27.43 -13.46 41.73
C ASP A 20 27.98 -12.12 41.23
N GLY A 21 28.98 -11.58 41.93
CA GLY A 21 29.57 -10.24 41.79
C GLY A 21 30.07 -9.78 40.40
N ALA A 22 29.69 -10.43 39.31
CA ALA A 22 29.97 -10.08 37.92
C ALA A 22 28.98 -9.06 37.30
N ASN A 23 27.79 -8.85 37.87
CA ASN A 23 26.69 -8.08 37.23
C ASN A 23 26.52 -6.61 37.66
N ARG A 24 27.46 -6.04 38.45
CA ARG A 24 27.33 -4.67 38.99
C ARG A 24 27.27 -3.52 37.95
N ASN A 25 27.49 -3.80 36.66
CA ASN A 25 27.59 -2.78 35.58
C ASN A 25 26.54 -2.92 34.45
N LEU A 26 25.34 -3.47 34.70
CA LEU A 26 24.34 -3.65 33.63
C LEU A 26 23.45 -2.42 33.33
N LEU A 27 23.39 -1.43 34.24
CA LEU A 27 22.59 -0.21 34.04
C LEU A 27 23.50 0.98 33.72
N SER A 28 23.73 1.20 32.43
CA SER A 28 24.32 2.45 31.95
C SER A 28 23.21 3.47 31.69
N THR A 29 23.30 4.66 32.30
CA THR A 29 22.44 5.79 31.95
C THR A 29 23.02 6.52 30.75
N LEU A 30 22.26 6.57 29.66
CA LEU A 30 22.64 7.32 28.45
C LEU A 30 22.21 8.78 28.59
N GLU A 31 22.91 9.52 29.45
CA GLU A 31 22.64 10.94 29.73
C GLU A 31 23.18 11.87 28.62
N LEU A 32 24.17 11.39 27.87
CA LEU A 32 24.84 12.13 26.81
C LEU A 32 24.11 11.97 25.46
N SER A 33 23.53 13.06 24.95
CA SER A 33 22.88 13.10 23.64
C SER A 33 23.87 13.44 22.53
N TYR A 34 24.05 12.53 21.60
CA TYR A 34 24.83 12.75 20.35
C TYR A 34 23.98 13.37 19.23
N ARG A 35 22.71 13.63 19.50
CA ARG A 35 21.70 14.01 18.51
C ARG A 35 21.39 15.50 18.54
N SER A 36 21.02 15.99 19.71
CA SER A 36 20.35 17.28 19.88
C SER A 36 21.30 18.38 20.35
N SER A 37 21.10 19.57 19.79
CA SER A 37 21.80 20.80 20.12
C SER A 37 21.59 21.20 21.59
N VAL A 38 22.48 22.03 22.11
CA VAL A 38 22.41 22.53 23.50
C VAL A 38 21.04 23.16 23.80
N PRO A 39 20.48 24.05 22.95
CA PRO A 39 19.18 24.68 23.26
C PRO A 39 18.03 23.69 23.44
N VAL A 40 18.01 22.62 22.65
CA VAL A 40 16.99 21.56 22.76
C VAL A 40 17.14 20.82 24.09
N ILE A 41 18.36 20.37 24.41
CA ILE A 41 18.62 19.59 25.63
C ILE A 41 18.39 20.43 26.89
N GLU A 42 18.84 21.69 26.93
CA GLU A 42 18.60 22.58 28.05
C GLU A 42 17.11 22.83 28.28
N THR A 43 16.34 23.03 27.21
CA THR A 43 14.90 23.23 27.33
C THR A 43 14.19 21.97 27.82
N VAL A 44 14.57 20.79 27.32
CA VAL A 44 14.06 19.49 27.83
C VAL A 44 14.36 19.35 29.32
N ASN A 45 15.59 19.63 29.75
CA ASN A 45 15.95 19.59 31.17
C ASN A 45 15.09 20.55 32.00
N LYS A 46 14.91 21.81 31.56
CA LYS A 46 14.05 22.79 32.26
C LYS A 46 12.61 22.31 32.41
N VAL A 47 12.05 21.64 31.41
CA VAL A 47 10.69 21.09 31.45
C VAL A 47 10.58 19.92 32.42
N PHE A 48 11.43 18.91 32.27
CA PHE A 48 11.28 17.66 33.04
C PHE A 48 11.91 17.69 34.44
N GLN A 49 12.68 18.74 34.76
CA GLN A 49 13.22 19.00 36.11
C GLN A 49 12.48 20.10 36.86
N THR A 50 11.41 20.66 36.27
CA THR A 50 10.65 21.72 36.91
C THR A 50 10.01 21.25 38.23
N THR A 51 9.97 22.16 39.19
CA THR A 51 9.20 22.03 40.44
C THR A 51 7.90 22.84 40.41
N LEU A 52 7.70 23.62 39.34
CA LEU A 52 6.51 24.44 39.10
C LEU A 52 5.52 23.66 38.25
N PHE A 53 4.26 23.61 38.71
CA PHE A 53 3.18 22.89 38.06
C PHE A 53 1.96 23.81 37.91
N PRO A 54 1.12 23.61 36.89
CA PRO A 54 -0.09 24.41 36.68
C PRO A 54 -1.05 24.32 37.89
N PRO A 55 -1.79 25.40 38.23
CA PRO A 55 -2.76 25.39 39.33
C PRO A 55 -3.81 24.27 39.19
N ALA A 56 -4.22 23.95 37.96
CA ALA A 56 -5.16 22.87 37.67
C ALA A 56 -4.65 21.46 38.01
N ASP A 57 -3.37 21.28 38.37
CA ASP A 57 -2.83 20.02 38.94
C ASP A 57 -3.07 19.93 40.46
N GLU A 58 -4.25 20.32 40.96
CA GLU A 58 -4.55 20.38 42.40
C GLU A 58 -4.30 19.05 43.13
N LYS A 59 -4.51 17.91 42.45
CA LYS A 59 -4.27 16.56 43.00
C LYS A 59 -2.82 16.08 42.83
N GLY A 60 -1.94 16.89 42.27
CA GLY A 60 -0.53 16.59 42.04
C GLY A 60 -0.30 15.37 41.13
N MET A 61 -1.24 15.05 40.24
CA MET A 61 -1.13 13.87 39.37
C MET A 61 0.02 14.04 38.38
N LEU A 62 0.12 15.22 37.76
CA LEU A 62 1.21 15.53 36.85
C LEU A 62 2.54 15.56 37.60
N ARG A 63 2.60 16.20 38.77
CA ARG A 63 3.78 16.18 39.64
C ARG A 63 4.25 14.77 39.97
N ARG A 64 3.33 13.87 40.33
CA ARG A 64 3.64 12.46 40.59
C ARG A 64 4.13 11.74 39.33
N ALA A 65 3.53 12.00 38.18
CA ALA A 65 3.91 11.39 36.91
C ALA A 65 5.35 11.79 36.49
N ILE A 66 5.68 13.09 36.57
CA ILE A 66 7.04 13.59 36.29
C ILE A 66 8.06 12.98 37.26
N LYS A 67 7.73 12.92 38.56
CA LYS A 67 8.60 12.27 39.56
C LYS A 67 8.81 10.77 39.24
N ALA A 68 7.77 10.08 38.77
CA ALA A 68 7.85 8.66 38.41
C ALA A 68 8.72 8.39 37.17
N MET A 69 8.94 9.38 36.30
CA MET A 69 9.85 9.25 35.15
C MET A 69 11.33 9.12 35.56
N GLN A 70 11.69 9.45 36.82
CA GLN A 70 13.06 9.41 37.33
C GLN A 70 14.06 10.12 36.40
N PHE A 71 13.65 11.27 35.86
CA PHE A 71 14.39 12.01 34.85
C PHE A 71 15.81 12.36 35.33
N LYS A 72 16.79 12.13 34.46
CA LYS A 72 18.21 12.48 34.66
C LYS A 72 18.57 13.65 33.77
N THR A 73 19.40 14.56 34.26
CA THR A 73 19.89 15.69 33.47
C THR A 73 20.60 15.18 32.23
N HIS A 74 20.21 15.65 31.06
CA HIS A 74 20.88 15.34 29.81
C HIS A 74 21.93 16.41 29.46
N SER A 75 22.96 16.02 28.73
CA SER A 75 23.93 16.95 28.14
C SER A 75 24.16 16.61 26.67
N SER A 76 24.53 17.60 25.86
CA SER A 76 24.89 17.37 24.45
C SER A 76 26.36 16.95 24.35
N ALA A 77 26.64 15.87 23.62
CA ALA A 77 27.99 15.47 23.26
C ALA A 77 28.71 16.58 22.47
N PRO A 78 30.06 16.67 22.45
CA PRO A 78 30.77 17.76 21.78
C PRO A 78 30.34 18.01 20.32
N THR A 79 30.07 16.95 19.56
CA THR A 79 29.59 17.03 18.17
C THR A 79 28.15 17.55 18.05
N ALA A 80 27.31 17.29 19.05
CA ALA A 80 25.96 17.81 19.13
C ALA A 80 25.93 19.24 19.67
N ALA A 81 26.78 19.54 20.64
CA ALA A 81 26.91 20.86 21.24
C ALA A 81 27.42 21.93 20.26
N ALA A 82 28.24 21.53 19.28
CA ALA A 82 28.71 22.40 18.21
C ALA A 82 27.63 22.76 17.18
N GLN A 83 26.49 22.07 17.16
CA GLN A 83 25.41 22.34 16.21
C GLN A 83 24.65 23.62 16.63
N PRO A 84 24.44 24.57 15.71
CA PRO A 84 23.59 25.72 16.01
C PRO A 84 22.15 25.25 16.18
N GLY A 85 21.39 25.94 17.03
CA GLY A 85 20.02 25.55 17.33
C GLY A 85 19.22 26.65 18.03
N CYS A 86 17.91 26.42 18.10
CA CYS A 86 16.97 27.31 18.77
C CYS A 86 15.77 26.53 19.30
N VAL A 87 15.31 26.89 20.49
CA VAL A 87 13.96 26.53 20.94
C VAL A 87 13.17 27.81 21.09
N MET A 88 11.98 27.86 20.49
CA MET A 88 11.07 29.00 20.61
C MET A 88 9.67 28.51 20.96
N MET A 89 9.10 29.08 22.01
CA MET A 89 7.69 28.91 22.37
C MET A 89 6.95 30.21 22.08
N ALA A 90 5.86 30.11 21.33
CA ALA A 90 5.00 31.22 20.98
C ALA A 90 3.54 30.89 21.30
N GLU A 91 2.83 31.89 21.79
CA GLU A 91 1.41 31.84 22.11
C GLU A 91 0.62 32.49 20.97
N MET A 92 -0.44 31.83 20.51
CA MET A 92 -1.39 32.45 19.59
C MET A 92 -2.25 33.47 20.36
N PRO A 93 -2.57 34.65 19.78
CA PRO A 93 -3.44 35.63 20.44
C PRO A 93 -4.87 35.11 20.67
N GLU A 94 -5.33 34.25 19.76
CA GLU A 94 -6.64 33.61 19.82
C GLU A 94 -6.55 32.15 19.36
N LYS A 95 -7.55 31.35 19.74
CA LYS A 95 -7.63 29.96 19.36
C LYS A 95 -8.21 29.82 17.94
N ASP A 96 -7.33 29.91 16.95
CA ASP A 96 -7.67 29.74 15.52
C ASP A 96 -6.65 28.80 14.84
N VAL A 97 -7.16 27.66 14.34
CA VAL A 97 -6.36 26.63 13.66
C VAL A 97 -5.73 27.17 12.39
N ARG A 98 -6.44 28.01 11.62
CA ARG A 98 -5.94 28.58 10.37
C ARG A 98 -4.84 29.59 10.62
N LYS A 99 -5.04 30.55 11.53
CA LYS A 99 -3.99 31.53 11.88
C LYS A 99 -2.74 30.85 12.41
N LYS A 100 -2.88 29.79 13.20
CA LYS A 100 -1.73 28.99 13.65
C LYS A 100 -1.03 28.29 12.48
N ALA A 101 -1.78 27.67 11.58
CA ALA A 101 -1.23 27.03 10.39
C ALA A 101 -0.48 28.04 9.49
N TYR A 102 -1.01 29.25 9.33
CA TYR A 102 -0.34 30.33 8.60
C TYR A 102 0.97 30.75 9.29
N ALA A 103 0.97 30.96 10.61
CA ALA A 103 2.20 31.27 11.34
C ALA A 103 3.26 30.15 11.21
N ILE A 104 2.84 28.89 11.18
CA ILE A 104 3.72 27.74 10.92
C ILE A 104 4.25 27.76 9.48
N ALA A 105 3.41 28.10 8.50
CA ALA A 105 3.84 28.24 7.10
C ALA A 105 4.87 29.37 6.94
N GLU A 106 4.63 30.52 7.56
CA GLU A 106 5.53 31.67 7.60
C GLU A 106 6.87 31.31 8.25
N LEU A 107 6.84 30.58 9.37
CA LEU A 107 8.04 30.03 9.98
C LEU A 107 8.82 29.13 9.02
N ILE A 108 8.17 28.17 8.37
CA ILE A 108 8.83 27.24 7.45
C ILE A 108 9.44 28.00 6.27
N ARG A 109 8.74 28.99 5.71
CA ARG A 109 9.26 29.84 4.62
C ARG A 109 10.47 30.65 5.09
N LYS A 110 10.42 31.25 6.27
CA LYS A 110 11.52 32.05 6.83
C LYS A 110 12.76 31.22 7.13
N LEU A 111 12.59 29.99 7.62
CA LEU A 111 13.69 29.04 7.82
C LEU A 111 14.28 28.54 6.51
N ASP A 112 13.47 28.49 5.45
CA ASP A 112 13.81 27.98 4.12
C ASP A 112 14.65 26.68 4.20
N PRO A 113 14.08 25.60 4.78
CA PRO A 113 14.82 24.38 5.10
C PRO A 113 15.31 23.63 3.86
N PHE A 114 14.72 23.92 2.71
CA PHE A 114 14.96 23.22 1.44
C PHE A 114 15.72 24.07 0.42
N ASN A 115 16.28 25.21 0.83
CA ASN A 115 17.05 26.09 -0.04
C ASN A 115 18.17 25.32 -0.78
N PRO A 116 18.19 25.32 -2.13
CA PRO A 116 19.22 24.63 -2.91
C PRO A 116 20.65 25.13 -2.70
N GLN A 117 20.82 26.37 -2.24
CA GLN A 117 22.13 26.98 -1.99
C GLN A 117 22.73 26.54 -0.64
N ARG A 118 21.95 25.89 0.23
CA ARG A 118 22.49 25.33 1.48
C ARG A 118 23.36 24.12 1.17
N LYS A 119 24.47 23.99 1.90
CA LYS A 119 25.32 22.79 1.86
C LYS A 119 24.55 21.50 2.20
N LYS A 120 23.47 21.62 2.99
CA LYS A 120 22.61 20.49 3.39
C LYS A 120 21.17 20.97 3.59
N SER A 121 20.21 20.27 2.97
CA SER A 121 18.78 20.44 3.25
C SER A 121 18.43 19.95 4.65
N LEU A 122 17.58 20.68 5.36
CA LEU A 122 17.15 20.38 6.71
C LEU A 122 15.88 19.52 6.68
N THR A 123 15.80 18.52 7.56
CA THR A 123 14.58 17.74 7.73
C THR A 123 13.60 18.45 8.68
N VAL A 124 12.31 18.42 8.34
CA VAL A 124 11.24 19.09 9.11
C VAL A 124 10.16 18.10 9.50
N GLY A 125 9.92 17.96 10.81
CA GLY A 125 8.83 17.17 11.36
C GLY A 125 7.82 18.03 12.11
N ILE A 126 6.55 17.99 11.73
CA ILE A 126 5.45 18.57 12.50
C ILE A 126 4.78 17.45 13.29
N LEU A 127 4.87 17.53 14.62
CA LEU A 127 4.41 16.47 15.50
C LEU A 127 3.03 16.80 16.09
N VAL A 128 2.02 16.09 15.60
CA VAL A 128 0.63 16.24 16.05
C VAL A 128 0.23 15.11 17.00
N ARG A 129 -0.92 15.26 17.68
CA ARG A 129 -1.43 14.22 18.59
C ARG A 129 -2.27 13.17 17.88
N THR A 130 -3.07 13.61 16.91
CA THR A 130 -3.98 12.74 16.14
C THR A 130 -3.76 12.87 14.66
N ASN A 131 -4.15 11.85 13.88
CA ASN A 131 -4.04 11.90 12.43
C ASN A 131 -4.98 12.97 11.86
N ASP A 132 -6.21 13.08 12.38
CA ASP A 132 -7.21 14.05 11.91
C ASP A 132 -6.71 15.50 12.01
N SER A 133 -6.12 15.85 13.16
CA SER A 133 -5.41 17.12 13.34
C SER A 133 -4.28 17.33 12.33
N GLY A 134 -3.53 16.27 12.03
CA GLY A 134 -2.46 16.31 11.06
C GLY A 134 -2.96 16.55 9.64
N THR A 135 -4.08 15.94 9.27
CA THR A 135 -4.73 16.14 7.98
C THR A 135 -5.31 17.54 7.85
N GLU A 136 -6.02 18.05 8.85
CA GLU A 136 -6.56 19.42 8.86
C GLU A 136 -5.43 20.46 8.68
N LEU A 137 -4.30 20.27 9.38
CA LEU A 137 -3.13 21.14 9.23
C LEU A 137 -2.47 20.99 7.85
N ALA A 138 -2.37 19.76 7.33
CA ALA A 138 -1.79 19.50 6.02
C ALA A 138 -2.54 20.26 4.92
N ASP A 139 -3.87 20.20 4.93
CA ASP A 139 -4.70 20.83 3.90
C ASP A 139 -4.45 22.35 3.81
N ILE A 140 -4.31 23.02 4.96
CA ILE A 140 -4.01 24.46 5.02
C ILE A 140 -2.60 24.74 4.52
N LEU A 141 -1.60 23.99 4.99
CA LEU A 141 -0.20 24.19 4.58
C LEU A 141 0.02 23.89 3.08
N ILE A 142 -0.73 22.95 2.51
CA ILE A 142 -0.75 22.66 1.07
C ILE A 142 -1.36 23.84 0.31
N GLY A 143 -2.46 24.41 0.81
CA GLY A 143 -3.04 25.65 0.27
C GLY A 143 -2.06 26.84 0.28
N GLU A 144 -1.16 26.87 1.25
CA GLU A 144 -0.04 27.80 1.34
C GLU A 144 1.15 27.46 0.40
N GLY A 145 1.03 26.42 -0.43
CA GLY A 145 2.05 26.01 -1.40
C GLY A 145 3.23 25.24 -0.82
N LEU A 146 3.14 24.76 0.43
CA LEU A 146 4.19 23.94 1.04
C LEU A 146 4.09 22.48 0.61
N ASN A 147 5.24 21.85 0.39
CA ASN A 147 5.31 20.43 0.09
C ASN A 147 5.23 19.59 1.38
N VAL A 148 4.02 19.14 1.73
CA VAL A 148 3.70 18.47 3.00
C VAL A 148 3.38 16.99 2.79
N THR A 149 3.64 16.13 3.78
CA THR A 149 3.22 14.72 3.79
C THR A 149 2.58 14.38 5.13
N VAL A 150 1.60 13.48 5.13
CA VAL A 150 0.93 13.01 6.36
C VAL A 150 1.35 11.56 6.63
N ASP A 151 1.78 11.29 7.85
CA ASP A 151 2.35 10.00 8.28
C ASP A 151 3.56 9.53 7.47
N GLY A 152 4.30 10.49 6.89
CA GLY A 152 5.41 10.17 5.99
C GLY A 152 4.95 9.38 4.77
N LYS A 153 3.71 9.55 4.33
CA LYS A 153 3.20 8.97 3.08
C LYS A 153 2.85 10.09 2.10
N LEU A 154 3.20 9.87 0.85
CA LEU A 154 2.74 10.67 -0.26
C LEU A 154 1.51 10.02 -0.86
N ASP A 155 0.41 10.78 -0.80
CA ASP A 155 -0.86 10.40 -1.39
C ASP A 155 -1.07 11.25 -2.66
N PRO A 156 -0.96 10.66 -3.86
CA PRO A 156 -1.17 11.37 -5.12
C PRO A 156 -2.56 11.99 -5.23
N THR A 157 -3.58 11.41 -4.55
CA THR A 157 -4.98 11.88 -4.61
C THR A 157 -5.16 13.33 -4.16
N GLN A 158 -4.23 13.87 -3.37
CA GLN A 158 -4.24 15.26 -2.92
C GLN A 158 -3.80 16.26 -4.01
N SER A 159 -3.24 15.80 -5.13
CA SER A 159 -2.79 16.66 -6.23
C SER A 159 -3.87 16.83 -7.29
N LEU A 160 -4.10 18.08 -7.71
CA LEU A 160 -4.99 18.40 -8.82
C LEU A 160 -4.44 17.84 -10.14
N ALA A 161 -3.11 17.88 -10.31
CA ALA A 161 -2.44 17.29 -11.47
C ALA A 161 -2.67 15.78 -11.56
N PHE A 162 -2.53 15.07 -10.44
CA PHE A 162 -2.85 13.64 -10.39
C PHE A 162 -4.34 13.37 -10.66
N SER A 163 -5.23 14.19 -10.09
CA SER A 163 -6.67 14.05 -10.33
C SER A 163 -7.00 14.21 -11.82
N ALA A 164 -6.45 15.23 -12.49
CA ALA A 164 -6.60 15.42 -13.93
C ALA A 164 -6.03 14.25 -14.73
N TYR A 165 -4.81 13.81 -14.40
CA TYR A 165 -4.17 12.63 -15.00
C TYR A 165 -5.05 11.38 -14.91
N LYS A 166 -5.62 11.12 -13.72
CA LYS A 166 -6.50 9.98 -13.48
C LYS A 166 -7.80 10.08 -14.30
N GLN A 167 -8.43 11.26 -14.37
CA GLN A 167 -9.65 11.43 -15.17
C GLN A 167 -9.38 11.28 -16.68
N MET A 168 -8.21 11.70 -17.16
CA MET A 168 -7.80 11.48 -18.56
C MET A 168 -7.66 9.99 -18.88
N LEU A 169 -6.99 9.22 -18.01
CA LEU A 169 -6.92 7.76 -18.13
C LEU A 169 -8.31 7.13 -18.09
N ARG A 170 -9.19 7.62 -17.21
CA ARG A 170 -10.57 7.12 -17.08
C ARG A 170 -11.38 7.33 -18.35
N LEU A 171 -11.28 8.50 -18.99
CA LEU A 171 -11.87 8.77 -20.30
C LEU A 171 -11.26 7.93 -21.43
N ALA A 172 -9.96 7.66 -21.36
CA ALA A 172 -9.29 6.80 -22.32
C ALA A 172 -9.79 5.35 -22.24
N ALA A 173 -10.08 4.84 -21.04
CA ALA A 173 -10.69 3.53 -20.82
C ALA A 173 -12.19 3.52 -21.10
N HIS A 174 -12.91 4.55 -20.64
CA HIS A 174 -14.37 4.66 -20.65
C HIS A 174 -14.82 5.99 -21.27
N PRO A 175 -14.88 6.09 -22.61
CA PRO A 175 -15.23 7.35 -23.30
C PRO A 175 -16.61 7.92 -22.97
N ALA A 176 -17.51 7.10 -22.41
CA ALA A 176 -18.86 7.51 -21.99
C ALA A 176 -18.92 8.10 -20.57
N ASP A 177 -17.80 8.18 -19.84
CA ASP A 177 -17.77 8.74 -18.48
C ASP A 177 -17.94 10.26 -18.49
N LYS A 178 -19.20 10.69 -18.32
CA LYS A 178 -19.59 12.10 -18.28
C LYS A 178 -19.04 12.84 -17.06
N MET A 179 -18.73 12.16 -15.95
CA MET A 179 -18.15 12.81 -14.78
C MET A 179 -16.68 13.16 -15.04
N ALA A 180 -15.91 12.22 -15.59
CA ALA A 180 -14.53 12.47 -16.00
C ALA A 180 -14.44 13.59 -17.03
N GLN A 181 -15.34 13.58 -18.03
CA GLN A 181 -15.45 14.66 -19.03
C GLN A 181 -15.77 16.01 -18.39
N GLY A 182 -16.80 16.07 -17.55
CA GLY A 182 -17.19 17.30 -16.86
C GLY A 182 -16.07 17.86 -15.99
N PHE A 183 -15.32 17.00 -15.27
CA PHE A 183 -14.17 17.43 -14.47
C PHE A 183 -13.08 18.09 -15.33
N LEU A 184 -12.68 17.47 -16.44
CA LEU A 184 -11.66 18.02 -17.33
C LEU A 184 -12.14 19.30 -18.03
N ASP A 185 -13.42 19.41 -18.35
CA ASP A 185 -14.01 20.62 -18.92
C ASP A 185 -14.06 21.80 -17.96
N MET A 186 -14.08 21.54 -16.64
CA MET A 186 -13.98 22.55 -15.59
C MET A 186 -12.52 22.93 -15.25
N LEU A 187 -11.55 22.11 -15.64
CA LEU A 187 -10.14 22.33 -15.29
C LEU A 187 -9.62 23.64 -15.90
N ARG A 188 -9.10 24.53 -15.05
CA ARG A 188 -8.47 25.78 -15.45
C ARG A 188 -7.09 25.90 -14.81
N PHE A 189 -6.11 26.34 -15.59
CA PHE A 189 -4.78 26.72 -15.10
C PHE A 189 -4.55 28.18 -15.41
N ASP A 190 -4.27 28.98 -14.38
CA ASP A 190 -4.12 30.43 -14.50
C ASP A 190 -5.29 31.10 -15.25
N GLY A 191 -6.51 30.63 -14.98
CA GLY A 191 -7.74 31.09 -15.63
C GLY A 191 -7.99 30.56 -17.06
N GLN A 192 -7.04 29.84 -17.68
CA GLN A 192 -7.15 29.32 -19.04
C GLN A 192 -7.55 27.84 -19.07
N LYS A 193 -8.30 27.42 -20.11
CA LYS A 193 -8.62 26.01 -20.35
C LYS A 193 -7.36 25.28 -20.81
N VAL A 194 -7.02 24.18 -20.15
CA VAL A 194 -5.87 23.36 -20.53
C VAL A 194 -6.20 22.57 -21.79
N SER A 195 -5.30 22.61 -22.78
CA SER A 195 -5.37 21.72 -23.94
C SER A 195 -4.86 20.34 -23.51
N LEU A 196 -5.77 19.38 -23.37
CA LEU A 196 -5.45 18.00 -23.03
C LEU A 196 -5.64 17.10 -24.26
N PRO A 197 -4.80 16.06 -24.44
CA PRO A 197 -4.98 15.07 -25.51
C PRO A 197 -6.33 14.37 -25.35
N ASP A 198 -6.94 14.01 -26.48
CA ASP A 198 -8.20 13.27 -26.47
C ASP A 198 -8.00 11.80 -26.04
N ALA A 199 -9.11 11.12 -25.74
CA ALA A 199 -9.11 9.74 -25.28
C ALA A 199 -8.44 8.78 -26.28
N GLU A 200 -8.52 9.05 -27.58
CA GLU A 200 -7.94 8.21 -28.63
C GLU A 200 -6.43 8.40 -28.73
N GLU A 201 -5.95 9.63 -28.62
CA GLU A 201 -4.53 9.98 -28.57
C GLU A 201 -3.86 9.35 -27.35
N ILE A 202 -4.50 9.42 -26.17
CA ILE A 202 -4.00 8.78 -24.94
C ILE A 202 -3.84 7.27 -25.16
N ARG A 203 -4.86 6.59 -25.70
CA ARG A 203 -4.77 5.15 -26.01
C ARG A 203 -3.61 4.85 -26.97
N LYS A 204 -3.46 5.62 -28.05
CA LYS A 204 -2.37 5.45 -29.02
C LYS A 204 -0.99 5.60 -28.38
N ILE A 205 -0.81 6.58 -27.48
CA ILE A 205 0.45 6.78 -26.77
C ILE A 205 0.73 5.59 -25.84
N ILE A 206 -0.23 5.19 -25.01
CA ILE A 206 -0.05 4.08 -24.05
C ILE A 206 0.24 2.77 -24.78
N THR A 207 -0.51 2.44 -25.84
CA THR A 207 -0.28 1.20 -26.60
C THR A 207 1.09 1.17 -27.29
N ARG A 208 1.59 2.32 -27.78
CA ARG A 208 2.87 2.37 -28.52
C ARG A 208 4.10 2.58 -27.64
N GLN A 209 3.96 3.30 -26.53
CA GLN A 209 5.09 3.83 -25.74
C GLN A 209 4.98 3.53 -24.24
N GLY A 210 3.85 3.01 -23.76
CA GLY A 210 3.63 2.70 -22.35
C GLY A 210 3.07 3.87 -21.52
N PHE A 211 2.70 3.54 -20.28
CA PHE A 211 2.23 4.47 -19.25
C PHE A 211 3.30 5.46 -18.83
N TYR A 212 4.57 5.07 -18.74
CA TYR A 212 5.66 5.97 -18.38
C TYR A 212 5.78 7.11 -19.39
N ALA A 213 5.79 6.79 -20.69
CA ALA A 213 5.88 7.80 -21.75
C ALA A 213 4.69 8.77 -21.75
N PHE A 214 3.48 8.25 -21.51
CA PHE A 214 2.29 9.09 -21.33
C PHE A 214 2.41 10.00 -20.10
N THR A 215 2.80 9.44 -18.95
CA THR A 215 2.98 10.19 -17.68
C THR A 215 4.00 11.31 -17.85
N HIS A 216 5.14 10.99 -18.45
CA HIS A 216 6.23 11.94 -18.68
C HIS A 216 5.81 13.07 -19.65
N LYS A 217 5.02 12.76 -20.68
CA LYS A 217 4.43 13.77 -21.59
C LYS A 217 3.40 14.63 -20.87
N PHE A 218 2.50 14.04 -20.08
CA PHE A 218 1.52 14.77 -19.28
C PHE A 218 2.21 15.78 -18.36
N MET A 219 3.27 15.37 -17.67
CA MET A 219 4.05 16.25 -16.79
C MET A 219 4.69 17.45 -17.52
N LYS A 220 4.98 17.33 -18.83
CA LYS A 220 5.48 18.44 -19.65
C LYS A 220 4.38 19.36 -20.17
N ILE A 221 3.21 18.80 -20.49
CA ILE A 221 2.05 19.56 -21.01
C ILE A 221 1.37 20.37 -19.90
N PHE A 222 1.34 19.82 -18.70
CA PHE A 222 0.71 20.44 -17.55
C PHE A 222 1.61 21.55 -16.98
N HIS A 223 1.59 22.71 -17.62
CA HIS A 223 2.30 23.91 -17.19
C HIS A 223 1.76 24.38 -15.84
N GLY A 224 2.65 24.86 -14.96
CA GLY A 224 2.26 25.42 -13.66
C GLY A 224 2.10 24.41 -12.52
N MET A 225 2.61 23.17 -12.66
CA MET A 225 2.69 22.27 -11.50
C MET A 225 3.49 22.92 -10.37
N THR A 226 2.89 22.94 -9.18
CA THR A 226 3.61 23.34 -7.97
C THR A 226 4.67 22.28 -7.63
N PRO A 227 5.69 22.61 -6.80
CA PRO A 227 6.59 21.60 -6.24
C PRO A 227 5.84 20.46 -5.53
N PHE A 228 4.69 20.77 -4.93
CA PHE A 228 3.77 19.80 -4.36
C PHE A 228 3.25 18.82 -5.43
N ASP A 229 2.65 19.30 -6.51
CA ASP A 229 2.15 18.44 -7.60
C ASP A 229 3.26 17.58 -8.22
N LEU A 230 4.41 18.18 -8.51
CA LEU A 230 5.56 17.49 -9.09
C LEU A 230 6.03 16.32 -8.22
N SER A 231 6.07 16.50 -6.90
CA SER A 231 6.48 15.43 -5.99
C SER A 231 5.53 14.22 -6.02
N ARG A 232 4.21 14.45 -6.16
CA ARG A 232 3.21 13.38 -6.30
C ARG A 232 3.29 12.73 -7.67
N MET A 233 3.44 13.53 -8.72
CA MET A 233 3.51 13.01 -10.09
C MET A 233 4.76 12.15 -10.32
N LYS A 234 5.86 12.38 -9.59
CA LYS A 234 7.02 11.48 -9.61
C LYS A 234 6.75 10.08 -9.05
N VAL A 235 5.91 9.99 -8.00
CA VAL A 235 5.43 8.70 -7.46
C VAL A 235 4.60 7.97 -8.52
N VAL A 236 3.73 8.72 -9.22
CA VAL A 236 2.92 8.21 -10.34
C VAL A 236 3.79 7.78 -11.52
N GLU A 237 4.82 8.53 -11.87
CA GLU A 237 5.78 8.19 -12.93
C GLU A 237 6.53 6.89 -12.61
N THR A 238 6.86 6.69 -11.33
CA THR A 238 7.49 5.45 -10.85
C THR A 238 6.52 4.26 -10.89
N ALA A 239 5.25 4.47 -10.53
CA ALA A 239 4.20 3.46 -10.67
C ALA A 239 3.92 3.12 -12.15
N ALA A 240 3.88 4.13 -13.02
CA ALA A 240 3.71 3.94 -14.47
C ALA A 240 4.81 3.06 -15.07
N LEU A 241 6.04 3.22 -14.60
CA LEU A 241 7.16 2.37 -15.01
C LEU A 241 7.00 0.91 -14.55
N ARG A 242 6.52 0.69 -13.31
CA ARG A 242 6.20 -0.66 -12.81
C ARG A 242 5.05 -1.28 -13.60
N ALA A 243 4.04 -0.49 -13.95
CA ALA A 243 2.91 -0.92 -14.78
C ALA A 243 3.34 -1.33 -16.18
N ASP A 244 4.29 -0.60 -16.79
CA ASP A 244 4.86 -0.97 -18.10
C ASP A 244 5.65 -2.29 -18.05
N GLN A 245 6.29 -2.58 -16.91
CA GLN A 245 6.98 -3.84 -16.67
C GLN A 245 6.04 -4.99 -16.30
N SER A 246 4.79 -4.68 -15.91
CA SER A 246 3.83 -5.67 -15.48
C SER A 246 3.30 -6.51 -16.66
N GLU A 247 2.78 -7.70 -16.34
CA GLU A 247 2.23 -8.58 -17.35
C GLU A 247 0.90 -8.07 -17.94
N ASN A 248 0.21 -7.20 -17.21
CA ASN A 248 -1.16 -6.76 -17.43
C ASN A 248 -1.19 -5.22 -17.54
N ARG A 249 -1.27 -4.73 -18.79
CA ARG A 249 -1.10 -3.31 -19.14
C ARG A 249 -2.42 -2.60 -19.44
N THR A 250 -3.54 -3.06 -18.88
CA THR A 250 -4.81 -2.40 -19.14
C THR A 250 -4.88 -1.08 -18.37
N ILE A 251 -5.59 -0.09 -18.93
CA ILE A 251 -5.76 1.20 -18.27
C ILE A 251 -6.55 1.02 -16.96
N ASP A 252 -7.51 0.10 -16.91
CA ASP A 252 -8.31 -0.20 -15.71
C ASP A 252 -7.48 -0.76 -14.55
N GLU A 253 -6.56 -1.68 -14.83
CA GLU A 253 -5.65 -2.22 -13.81
C GLU A 253 -4.71 -1.16 -13.28
N PHE A 254 -4.17 -0.32 -14.17
CA PHE A 254 -3.33 0.78 -13.75
C PHE A 254 -4.12 1.82 -12.93
N LEU A 255 -5.37 2.14 -13.31
CA LEU A 255 -6.25 2.98 -12.52
C LEU A 255 -6.49 2.42 -11.11
N ALA A 256 -6.69 1.11 -10.99
CA ALA A 256 -6.84 0.42 -9.71
C ALA A 256 -5.54 0.46 -8.87
N GLU A 257 -4.37 0.34 -9.50
CA GLU A 257 -3.08 0.52 -8.83
C GLU A 257 -2.92 1.95 -8.30
N LEU A 258 -3.24 2.96 -9.12
CA LEU A 258 -3.17 4.37 -8.74
C LEU A 258 -4.10 4.71 -7.57
N ASP A 259 -5.23 4.02 -7.42
CA ASP A 259 -6.15 4.18 -6.29
C ASP A 259 -5.59 3.69 -4.95
N LEU A 260 -4.65 2.74 -4.99
CA LEU A 260 -4.00 2.20 -3.80
C LEU A 260 -2.60 2.79 -3.57
N LEU A 261 -2.14 3.67 -4.46
CA LEU A 261 -0.79 4.19 -4.48
C LEU A 261 -0.54 5.13 -3.30
N LYS A 262 0.18 4.63 -2.29
CA LYS A 262 0.68 5.42 -1.16
C LYS A 262 2.14 5.07 -0.93
N GLU A 263 3.05 5.95 -1.32
CA GLU A 263 4.48 5.70 -1.21
C GLU A 263 5.07 6.37 0.04
N SER A 264 6.05 5.71 0.69
CA SER A 264 6.72 6.27 1.87
C SER A 264 7.56 7.48 1.48
N ALA A 265 7.24 8.64 2.03
CA ALA A 265 7.99 9.88 1.85
C ALA A 265 9.35 9.88 2.58
N SER A 266 9.70 8.83 3.34
CA SER A 266 11.03 8.71 3.95
C SER A 266 12.17 8.75 2.92
N SER A 267 11.89 8.45 1.65
CA SER A 267 12.81 8.55 0.52
C SER A 267 12.81 9.93 -0.16
N ILE A 268 11.85 10.81 0.15
CA ILE A 268 11.55 12.00 -0.65
C ILE A 268 12.08 13.26 0.04
N ARG A 269 13.14 13.81 -0.54
CA ARG A 269 13.76 15.08 -0.13
C ARG A 269 12.76 16.24 -0.23
N ASN A 270 13.02 17.30 0.53
CA ASN A 270 12.33 18.58 0.43
C ASN A 270 10.83 18.51 0.75
N THR A 271 10.47 17.74 1.77
CA THR A 271 9.10 17.60 2.26
C THR A 271 9.02 17.90 3.75
N VAL A 272 7.94 18.56 4.17
CA VAL A 272 7.54 18.72 5.56
C VAL A 272 6.75 17.48 5.97
N GLN A 273 7.17 16.78 7.02
CA GLN A 273 6.52 15.54 7.45
C GLN A 273 5.63 15.80 8.65
N ILE A 274 4.30 15.73 8.46
CA ILE A 274 3.33 15.77 9.54
C ILE A 274 3.07 14.34 10.00
N MET A 275 3.24 14.08 11.29
CA MET A 275 2.98 12.75 11.84
C MET A 275 2.60 12.82 13.30
N THR A 276 1.97 11.75 13.78
CA THR A 276 1.71 11.64 15.22
C THR A 276 3.00 11.45 16.01
N ILE A 277 3.04 11.97 17.24
CA ILE A 277 4.17 11.80 18.16
C ILE A 277 4.58 10.32 18.27
N HIS A 278 3.61 9.40 18.33
CA HIS A 278 3.89 7.97 18.41
C HIS A 278 4.64 7.41 17.19
N LYS A 279 4.29 7.86 15.97
CA LYS A 279 4.97 7.45 14.73
C LYS A 279 6.35 8.08 14.60
N SER A 280 6.61 9.21 15.26
CA SER A 280 7.94 9.83 15.29
C SER A 280 8.98 9.08 16.13
N LYS A 281 8.57 8.10 16.96
CA LYS A 281 9.47 7.36 17.83
C LYS A 281 10.54 6.63 17.01
N GLY A 282 11.80 6.92 17.31
CA GLY A 282 12.96 6.39 16.57
C GLY A 282 13.45 7.28 15.44
N LEU A 283 12.61 8.21 14.95
CA LEU A 283 13.00 9.23 13.98
C LEU A 283 13.63 10.45 14.68
N ASP A 284 14.31 11.29 13.92
CA ASP A 284 14.74 12.63 14.28
C ASP A 284 14.67 13.59 13.11
N PHE A 285 14.49 14.88 13.44
CA PHE A 285 14.39 15.96 12.47
C PHE A 285 15.33 17.08 12.88
N ASP A 286 15.95 17.74 11.90
CA ASP A 286 16.75 18.94 12.18
C ASP A 286 15.85 20.02 12.79
N ILE A 287 14.60 20.14 12.30
CA ILE A 287 13.55 21.03 12.83
C ILE A 287 12.32 20.22 13.26
N VAL A 288 11.85 20.46 14.48
CA VAL A 288 10.55 19.96 14.97
C VAL A 288 9.61 21.11 15.28
N ILE A 289 8.38 21.00 14.82
CA ILE A 289 7.30 21.94 15.11
C ILE A 289 6.19 21.21 15.86
N MET A 290 5.75 21.77 16.98
CA MET A 290 4.68 21.25 17.82
C MET A 290 3.49 22.23 17.78
N PRO A 291 2.49 22.00 16.92
CA PRO A 291 1.34 22.89 16.74
C PRO A 291 0.23 22.69 17.80
N GLU A 292 0.20 21.53 18.47
CA GLU A 292 -0.94 21.10 19.27
C GLU A 292 -0.56 20.77 20.71
N THR A 293 -0.64 21.78 21.57
CA THR A 293 -0.44 21.64 23.01
C THR A 293 -1.74 21.84 23.81
N SER A 294 -2.84 22.28 23.18
CA SER A 294 -4.07 22.76 23.88
C SER A 294 -5.44 22.28 23.33
N ARG A 295 -5.54 21.37 22.35
CA ARG A 295 -6.86 20.82 21.91
C ARG A 295 -7.42 19.80 22.92
N SER A 296 -8.68 19.37 22.76
CA SER A 296 -9.36 18.36 23.62
C SER A 296 -8.56 17.05 23.81
N ASN A 297 -7.64 16.75 22.88
CA ASN A 297 -6.71 15.61 22.94
C ASN A 297 -5.33 15.91 23.58
N GLY A 298 -5.09 17.16 23.95
CA GLY A 298 -3.89 17.70 24.61
C GLY A 298 -3.93 17.64 26.15
N ASN A 299 -5.03 17.12 26.73
CA ASN A 299 -5.11 16.86 28.16
C ASN A 299 -4.01 15.88 28.56
N ILE A 300 -3.09 16.33 29.40
CA ILE A 300 -2.09 15.47 30.06
C ILE A 300 -2.82 14.52 31.00
N VAL A 301 -3.76 15.07 31.77
CA VAL A 301 -4.63 14.33 32.67
C VAL A 301 -5.94 14.01 31.94
N LYS A 302 -6.05 12.81 31.38
CA LYS A 302 -7.30 12.31 30.80
C LYS A 302 -8.05 11.54 31.89
N ARG A 303 -9.27 11.98 32.21
CA ARG A 303 -10.22 11.18 32.99
C ARG A 303 -10.96 10.26 32.01
N ARG A 304 -11.08 8.98 32.35
CA ARG A 304 -11.88 8.05 31.54
C ARG A 304 -13.37 8.42 31.58
N HIS A 305 -14.07 8.15 30.47
CA HIS A 305 -15.51 8.37 30.36
C HIS A 305 -16.29 7.11 30.78
N SER A 306 -17.57 7.28 31.11
CA SER A 306 -18.44 6.15 31.51
C SER A 306 -18.58 5.06 30.43
N ASN A 307 -18.32 5.40 29.17
CA ASN A 307 -18.40 4.46 28.05
C ASN A 307 -17.08 3.72 27.80
N ASP A 308 -16.01 4.02 28.55
CA ASP A 308 -14.75 3.31 28.43
C ASP A 308 -14.85 1.94 29.12
N ILE A 309 -14.43 0.88 28.42
CA ILE A 309 -14.30 -0.45 29.00
C ILE A 309 -13.09 -0.46 29.95
N ALA A 310 -13.36 -0.67 31.23
CA ALA A 310 -12.37 -0.90 32.25
C ALA A 310 -12.11 -2.41 32.41
N ILE A 311 -10.82 -2.77 32.35
CA ILE A 311 -10.34 -4.12 32.60
C ILE A 311 -9.38 -4.04 33.77
N ARG A 312 -9.75 -4.62 34.91
CA ARG A 312 -8.83 -4.82 36.04
C ARG A 312 -8.19 -6.18 35.92
N LYS A 313 -6.87 -6.20 36.08
CA LYS A 313 -6.07 -7.41 36.11
C LYS A 313 -5.59 -7.71 37.53
N ASP A 314 -5.15 -8.93 37.74
CA ASP A 314 -4.45 -9.38 38.94
C ASP A 314 -3.13 -8.61 39.15
N GLU A 315 -2.47 -8.84 40.29
CA GLU A 315 -1.23 -8.13 40.66
C GLU A 315 -0.09 -8.35 39.65
N ASN A 316 -0.10 -9.50 38.97
CA ASN A 316 0.87 -9.85 37.94
C ASN A 316 0.52 -9.25 36.56
N GLY A 317 -0.69 -8.71 36.39
CA GLY A 317 -1.16 -8.10 35.13
C GLY A 317 -1.45 -9.12 34.02
N LEU A 318 -1.65 -10.39 34.38
CA LEU A 318 -1.84 -11.52 33.47
C LEU A 318 -3.31 -11.87 33.32
N GLU A 319 -4.05 -11.99 34.43
CA GLU A 319 -5.44 -12.45 34.43
C GLU A 319 -6.41 -11.30 34.69
N ALA A 320 -7.51 -11.24 33.94
CA ALA A 320 -8.56 -10.25 34.17
C ALA A 320 -9.42 -10.66 35.37
N GLN A 321 -9.47 -9.82 36.40
CA GLN A 321 -10.34 -10.00 37.57
C GLN A 321 -11.78 -9.58 37.27
N TRP A 322 -11.95 -8.46 36.54
CA TRP A 322 -13.24 -8.02 36.07
C TRP A 322 -13.11 -7.13 34.83
N ILE A 323 -14.19 -7.10 34.07
CA ILE A 323 -14.40 -6.24 32.89
C ILE A 323 -15.73 -5.54 33.09
N SER A 324 -15.75 -4.22 33.03
CA SER A 324 -16.98 -3.45 33.16
C SER A 324 -16.87 -2.09 32.46
N PHE A 325 -17.99 -1.50 32.10
CA PHE A 325 -18.03 -0.08 31.78
C PHE A 325 -17.84 0.74 33.05
N LEU A 326 -17.16 1.87 32.95
CA LEU A 326 -17.04 2.74 34.11
C LEU A 326 -18.40 3.35 34.46
N PRO A 327 -18.80 3.33 35.75
CA PRO A 327 -20.01 4.02 36.16
C PRO A 327 -19.84 5.53 35.95
N ASN A 328 -20.96 6.27 35.98
CA ASN A 328 -20.91 7.73 35.96
C ASN A 328 -19.93 8.23 37.04
N SER A 329 -19.17 9.28 36.73
CA SER A 329 -18.13 9.83 37.61
C SER A 329 -18.64 10.20 39.01
N ALA A 330 -19.92 10.49 39.16
CA ALA A 330 -20.57 10.72 40.45
C ALA A 330 -20.60 9.48 41.37
N PHE A 331 -20.64 8.26 40.81
CA PHE A 331 -20.67 7.02 41.58
C PHE A 331 -19.28 6.44 41.85
N ILE A 332 -18.25 6.84 41.08
CA ILE A 332 -16.87 6.34 41.27
C ILE A 332 -16.38 6.51 42.71
N PRO A 333 -16.57 7.67 43.40
CA PRO A 333 -16.13 7.83 44.79
C PRO A 333 -16.79 6.87 45.79
N LEU A 334 -17.99 6.34 45.45
CA LEU A 334 -18.76 5.43 46.31
C LEU A 334 -18.33 3.96 46.17
N LEU A 335 -17.49 3.65 45.17
CA LEU A 335 -17.05 2.30 44.86
C LEU A 335 -15.52 2.20 45.03
N PRO A 336 -14.99 1.83 46.20
CA PRO A 336 -13.56 1.91 46.51
C PRO A 336 -12.65 1.20 45.51
N GLU A 337 -13.02 0.00 45.07
CA GLU A 337 -12.25 -0.78 44.10
C GLU A 337 -12.21 -0.12 42.72
N VAL A 338 -13.33 0.42 42.25
CA VAL A 338 -13.43 1.13 40.95
C VAL A 338 -12.70 2.47 41.03
N ARG A 339 -12.80 3.17 42.16
CA ARG A 339 -12.06 4.40 42.42
C ARG A 339 -10.56 4.17 42.33
N LYS A 340 -10.04 3.17 43.05
CA LYS A 340 -8.61 2.81 43.02
C LYS A 340 -8.15 2.50 41.60
N TYR A 341 -8.91 1.69 40.88
CA TYR A 341 -8.64 1.39 39.48
C TYR A 341 -8.61 2.64 38.60
N SER A 342 -9.59 3.53 38.74
CA SER A 342 -9.67 4.78 37.97
C SER A 342 -8.48 5.69 38.25
N GLU A 343 -8.08 5.83 39.51
CA GLU A 343 -6.92 6.65 39.90
C GLU A 343 -5.61 6.09 39.34
N GLU A 344 -5.43 4.76 39.34
CA GLU A 344 -4.27 4.09 38.72
C GLU A 344 -4.26 4.25 37.20
N ALA A 345 -5.42 4.11 36.56
CA ALA A 345 -5.58 4.27 35.12
C ALA A 345 -5.32 5.71 34.65
N ASP A 346 -5.88 6.70 35.35
CA ASP A 346 -5.66 8.13 35.06
C ASP A 346 -4.18 8.49 35.28
N PHE A 347 -3.55 7.96 36.33
CA PHE A 347 -2.11 8.13 36.55
C PHE A 347 -1.27 7.52 35.43
N ALA A 348 -1.60 6.30 34.98
CA ALA A 348 -0.89 5.64 33.87
C ALA A 348 -1.02 6.43 32.57
N ALA A 349 -2.22 6.95 32.27
CA ALA A 349 -2.46 7.82 31.11
C ALA A 349 -1.68 9.14 31.21
N CYS A 350 -1.65 9.76 32.40
CA CYS A 350 -0.86 10.96 32.66
C CYS A 350 0.64 10.70 32.44
N TYR A 351 1.16 9.60 32.98
CA TYR A 351 2.55 9.18 32.79
C TYR A 351 2.90 8.96 31.31
N GLU A 352 2.05 8.26 30.57
CA GLU A 352 2.23 8.05 29.12
C GLU A 352 2.21 9.38 28.35
N ASN A 353 1.34 10.32 28.72
CA ASN A 353 1.32 11.65 28.12
C ASN A 353 2.61 12.44 28.43
N CYS A 354 3.18 12.34 29.63
CA CYS A 354 4.49 12.93 29.93
C CYS A 354 5.61 12.31 29.09
N CYS A 355 5.62 10.98 28.93
CA CYS A 355 6.56 10.29 28.05
C CYS A 355 6.40 10.73 26.59
N ASN A 356 5.17 10.92 26.12
CA ASN A 356 4.91 11.41 24.76
C ASN A 356 5.43 12.84 24.55
N LEU A 357 5.24 13.73 25.52
CA LEU A 357 5.81 15.09 25.45
C LEU A 357 7.35 15.02 25.40
N TYR A 358 7.97 14.19 26.22
CA TYR A 358 9.42 13.97 26.20
C TYR A 358 9.90 13.47 24.84
N VAL A 359 9.20 12.48 24.27
CA VAL A 359 9.51 11.97 22.92
C VAL A 359 9.41 13.07 21.88
N ALA A 360 8.34 13.88 21.91
CA ALA A 360 8.10 14.96 20.95
C ALA A 360 9.23 16.00 20.98
N MET A 361 9.58 16.51 22.17
CA MET A 361 10.64 17.51 22.32
C MET A 361 12.02 16.97 21.91
N THR A 362 12.30 15.69 22.21
CA THR A 362 13.60 15.05 21.90
C THR A 362 13.71 14.54 20.44
N ARG A 363 12.69 14.76 19.60
CA ARG A 363 12.82 14.50 18.15
C ARG A 363 13.67 15.56 17.45
N ALA A 364 13.82 16.75 18.04
CA ALA A 364 14.57 17.87 17.47
C ALA A 364 16.08 17.66 17.57
N ARG A 365 16.81 17.87 16.47
CA ARG A 365 18.27 17.92 16.46
C ARG A 365 18.78 19.34 16.63
N ASN A 366 18.30 20.27 15.81
CA ASN A 366 18.76 21.67 15.85
C ASN A 366 17.73 22.57 16.52
N ALA A 367 16.46 22.49 16.09
CA ALA A 367 15.45 23.42 16.54
C ALA A 367 14.10 22.80 16.89
N LEU A 368 13.46 23.38 17.91
CA LEU A 368 12.13 23.02 18.38
C LEU A 368 11.26 24.29 18.44
N TYR A 369 10.15 24.29 17.72
CA TYR A 369 9.18 25.38 17.72
C TYR A 369 7.86 24.90 18.31
N ILE A 370 7.35 25.59 19.32
CA ILE A 370 6.12 25.23 20.04
C ILE A 370 5.11 26.36 19.85
N PHE A 371 3.95 26.04 19.29
CA PHE A 371 2.84 26.98 19.11
C PHE A 371 1.67 26.58 20.01
N ASN A 372 1.41 27.38 21.04
CA ASN A 372 0.34 27.17 22.00
C ASN A 372 -0.90 27.98 21.63
N ASP A 373 -2.10 27.43 21.85
CA ASP A 373 -3.33 28.25 21.90
C ASP A 373 -3.35 29.04 23.20
N PRO A 374 -4.01 30.22 23.26
CA PRO A 374 -4.05 31.02 24.49
C PRO A 374 -4.64 30.22 25.67
N ALA A 375 -4.19 30.57 26.88
CA ALA A 375 -4.69 29.92 28.09
C ALA A 375 -6.21 30.11 28.21
N PRO A 376 -7.00 29.06 28.47
CA PRO A 376 -8.43 29.20 28.67
C PRO A 376 -8.72 30.00 29.95
N GLU A 377 -9.75 30.85 29.93
CA GLU A 377 -10.18 31.63 31.11
C GLU A 377 -10.51 30.73 32.31
N ASN A 378 -11.04 29.53 32.05
CA ASN A 378 -11.35 28.52 33.06
C ASN A 378 -10.75 27.16 32.64
N ALA A 379 -9.54 26.86 33.12
CA ALA A 379 -8.87 25.58 32.83
C ALA A 379 -9.47 24.44 33.67
N THR A 380 -10.21 23.52 33.04
CA THR A 380 -10.79 22.34 33.71
C THR A 380 -9.88 21.11 33.70
N ALA A 381 -8.84 21.11 32.85
CA ALA A 381 -7.89 20.01 32.69
C ALA A 381 -6.50 20.55 32.34
N VAL A 382 -5.46 19.89 32.85
CA VAL A 382 -4.07 20.27 32.58
C VAL A 382 -3.67 19.81 31.17
N GLN A 383 -3.24 20.74 30.32
CA GLN A 383 -2.78 20.48 28.96
C GLN A 383 -1.25 20.60 28.84
N TYR A 384 -0.68 20.18 27.69
CA TYR A 384 0.75 20.37 27.42
C TYR A 384 1.13 21.84 27.48
N ALA A 385 0.30 22.75 26.95
CA ALA A 385 0.59 24.17 26.97
C ALA A 385 0.73 24.67 28.41
N ASP A 386 -0.22 24.33 29.28
CA ASP A 386 -0.19 24.77 30.69
C ASP A 386 1.09 24.29 31.40
N PHE A 387 1.47 23.03 31.19
CA PHE A 387 2.70 22.50 31.78
C PHE A 387 3.95 23.19 31.23
N LEU A 388 4.02 23.41 29.92
CA LEU A 388 5.14 24.10 29.29
C LEU A 388 5.24 25.56 29.76
N ARG A 389 4.11 26.27 29.90
CA ARG A 389 4.05 27.61 30.49
C ARG A 389 4.62 27.63 31.90
N ALA A 390 4.09 26.78 32.79
CA ALA A 390 4.57 26.65 34.16
C ALA A 390 6.07 26.30 34.23
N ALA A 391 6.56 25.51 33.27
CA ALA A 391 7.94 25.07 33.25
C ALA A 391 8.92 26.05 32.60
N LEU A 392 8.50 26.94 31.69
CA LEU A 392 9.39 27.74 30.85
C LEU A 392 9.20 29.25 30.96
N GLU A 393 7.99 29.74 31.24
CA GLU A 393 7.73 31.18 31.37
C GLU A 393 8.58 31.79 32.48
N GLY A 394 9.12 32.98 32.22
CA GLY A 394 10.03 33.68 33.14
C GLY A 394 11.41 33.03 33.31
N LYS A 395 11.72 31.90 32.65
CA LYS A 395 13.04 31.23 32.71
C LYS A 395 13.96 31.56 31.53
N CYS A 396 13.70 32.67 30.86
CA CYS A 396 14.42 33.16 29.69
C CYS A 396 14.72 34.67 29.86
N PRO A 397 15.94 35.15 29.56
CA PRO A 397 16.24 36.57 29.56
C PRO A 397 15.33 37.37 28.62
N ILE A 398 14.92 38.57 29.03
CA ILE A 398 14.02 39.44 28.23
C ILE A 398 14.62 39.73 26.85
N GLU A 399 15.93 39.96 26.75
CA GLU A 399 16.64 40.18 25.48
C GLU A 399 16.46 39.03 24.48
N LYS A 400 16.39 37.79 24.98
CA LYS A 400 16.17 36.60 24.14
C LYS A 400 14.72 36.54 23.65
N ILE A 401 13.78 36.93 24.49
CA ILE A 401 12.37 37.06 24.10
C ILE A 401 12.22 38.14 23.02
N GLU A 402 12.87 39.28 23.18
CA GLU A 402 12.88 40.36 22.18
C GLU A 402 13.51 39.92 20.84
N GLN A 403 14.60 39.14 20.87
CA GLN A 403 15.18 38.54 19.66
C GLN A 403 14.17 37.63 18.95
N GLY A 404 13.42 36.83 19.70
CA GLY A 404 12.34 36.00 19.13
C GLY A 404 11.18 36.82 18.57
N ARG A 405 10.78 37.91 19.24
CA ARG A 405 9.77 38.85 18.72
C ARG A 405 10.24 39.45 17.39
N ARG A 406 11.44 40.02 17.34
CA ARG A 406 12.05 40.52 16.08
C ARG A 406 12.11 39.47 14.97
N PHE A 407 12.31 38.21 15.33
CA PHE A 407 12.29 37.10 14.37
C PHE A 407 10.89 36.79 13.82
N THR A 408 9.82 37.16 14.51
CA THR A 408 8.42 36.90 14.14
C THR A 408 7.61 38.15 13.81
N ASP A 409 8.20 39.36 13.90
CA ASP A 409 7.51 40.64 13.68
C ASP A 409 6.95 40.81 12.25
N ASP A 410 7.50 40.07 11.27
CA ASP A 410 7.05 40.07 9.87
C ASP A 410 5.93 39.06 9.57
N PHE A 411 5.48 38.29 10.57
CA PHE A 411 4.41 37.32 10.38
C PHE A 411 3.06 38.04 10.26
N MET A 412 2.33 37.74 9.18
CA MET A 412 0.95 38.19 8.99
C MET A 412 0.01 37.62 10.03
N SER A 413 0.28 36.40 10.50
CA SER A 413 -0.40 35.83 11.66
C SER A 413 0.41 36.13 12.94
N PRO A 414 -0.01 37.12 13.74
CA PRO A 414 0.79 37.56 14.89
C PRO A 414 0.90 36.45 15.94
N VAL A 415 2.08 36.35 16.55
CA VAL A 415 2.37 35.41 17.63
C VAL A 415 3.08 36.11 18.78
N CYS A 416 2.81 35.68 20.00
CA CYS A 416 3.42 36.23 21.20
C CYS A 416 4.53 35.29 21.70
N VAL A 417 5.79 35.62 21.41
CA VAL A 417 6.93 34.82 21.88
C VAL A 417 7.06 34.93 23.40
N SER A 418 7.05 33.77 24.07
CA SER A 418 7.09 33.63 25.54
C SER A 418 8.37 32.96 26.06
N TYR A 419 9.09 32.21 25.22
CA TYR A 419 10.36 31.59 25.59
C TYR A 419 11.29 31.42 24.37
N VAL A 420 12.58 31.72 24.55
CA VAL A 420 13.63 31.48 23.56
C VAL A 420 14.88 30.89 24.22
N CYS A 421 15.47 29.87 23.60
CA CYS A 421 16.77 29.34 23.99
C CYS A 421 17.62 29.15 22.74
N GLY A 422 18.89 29.56 22.75
CA GLY A 422 19.74 29.56 21.57
C GLY A 422 19.61 30.82 20.72
N ASP A 423 19.74 30.68 19.40
CA ASP A 423 19.75 31.79 18.45
C ASP A 423 18.58 31.64 17.46
N PRO A 424 17.59 32.56 17.42
CA PRO A 424 16.51 32.51 16.44
C PRO A 424 16.98 32.40 14.98
N GLU A 425 18.15 32.96 14.66
CA GLU A 425 18.75 32.96 13.32
C GLU A 425 19.78 31.82 13.13
N TRP A 426 19.71 30.77 13.96
CA TRP A 426 20.64 29.64 13.95
C TRP A 426 20.83 29.00 12.56
N PHE A 427 19.80 29.01 11.73
CA PHE A 427 19.80 28.41 10.39
C PHE A 427 20.65 29.19 9.38
N ARG A 428 21.07 30.43 9.69
CA ARG A 428 22.03 31.18 8.87
C ARG A 428 23.48 30.77 9.13
N LYS A 429 23.75 30.06 10.23
CA LYS A 429 25.10 29.60 10.59
C LYS A 429 25.46 28.36 9.80
N ASP A 430 26.47 28.49 8.95
CA ASP A 430 26.95 27.41 8.10
C ASP A 430 27.53 26.28 8.97
N THR A 431 26.95 25.08 8.90
CA THR A 431 27.37 23.96 9.75
C THR A 431 28.21 22.98 8.93
N PRO A 432 29.53 22.84 9.17
CA PRO A 432 30.29 21.74 8.59
C PRO A 432 29.91 20.45 9.31
N ARG A 433 29.42 19.45 8.57
CA ARG A 433 29.12 18.12 9.13
C ARG A 433 29.81 17.04 8.30
N LYS A 434 30.65 16.23 8.97
CA LYS A 434 31.20 14.98 8.43
C LYS A 434 30.24 13.83 8.75
N ASP A 435 29.08 13.79 8.13
CA ASP A 435 28.24 12.58 8.16
C ASP A 435 28.52 11.80 6.86
N LYS A 436 28.96 10.54 6.99
CA LYS A 436 28.93 9.56 5.88
C LYS A 436 27.48 9.45 5.40
N GLU A 437 27.30 9.35 4.09
CA GLU A 437 26.05 9.22 3.32
C GLU A 437 25.10 8.10 3.82
N LEU A 438 24.53 8.24 5.01
CA LEU A 438 23.54 7.34 5.59
C LEU A 438 22.27 8.12 5.95
N THR A 439 21.93 9.13 5.15
CA THR A 439 20.54 9.58 5.09
C THR A 439 19.76 8.64 4.16
N PRO A 440 18.46 8.40 4.39
CA PRO A 440 17.58 7.68 3.46
C PRO A 440 17.68 8.19 2.02
N SER A 441 18.05 9.47 1.86
CA SER A 441 18.22 10.10 0.56
C SER A 441 19.51 9.72 -0.18
N GLY A 442 20.57 9.28 0.51
CA GLY A 442 21.79 8.78 -0.14
C GLY A 442 21.60 7.36 -0.70
N LEU A 443 20.82 6.53 0.00
CA LEU A 443 20.38 5.22 -0.50
C LEU A 443 19.42 5.37 -1.69
N ALA A 444 18.48 6.32 -1.63
CA ALA A 444 17.56 6.62 -2.74
C ALA A 444 18.30 7.21 -3.94
N GLU A 445 19.28 8.10 -3.75
CA GLU A 445 20.12 8.62 -4.85
C GLU A 445 20.96 7.52 -5.49
N LYS A 446 21.54 6.63 -4.69
CA LYS A 446 22.32 5.51 -5.21
C LYS A 446 21.42 4.52 -5.95
N GLN A 447 20.25 4.20 -5.42
CA GLN A 447 19.25 3.36 -6.08
C GLN A 447 18.71 4.00 -7.36
N GLU A 448 18.38 5.30 -7.37
CA GLU A 448 17.88 6.00 -8.54
C GLU A 448 18.98 6.21 -9.59
N LYS A 449 20.23 6.45 -9.17
CA LYS A 449 21.37 6.55 -10.07
C LYS A 449 21.74 5.19 -10.66
N ASP A 450 21.77 4.13 -9.86
CA ASP A 450 22.00 2.74 -10.31
C ASP A 450 20.85 2.28 -11.22
N PHE A 451 19.61 2.67 -10.90
CA PHE A 451 18.43 2.39 -11.72
C PHE A 451 18.44 3.18 -13.03
N ARG A 452 18.81 4.47 -13.03
CA ARG A 452 19.00 5.26 -14.25
C ARG A 452 20.17 4.75 -15.10
N LEU A 453 21.20 4.19 -14.48
CA LEU A 453 22.31 3.57 -15.19
C LEU A 453 21.83 2.31 -15.90
N LYS A 454 21.12 1.42 -15.19
CA LYS A 454 20.47 0.25 -15.77
C LYS A 454 19.51 0.64 -16.89
N LEU A 455 18.70 1.68 -16.69
CA LEU A 455 17.81 2.22 -17.72
C LEU A 455 18.56 2.76 -18.93
N ARG A 456 19.74 3.37 -18.79
CA ARG A 456 20.56 3.84 -19.93
C ARG A 456 21.17 2.68 -20.72
N GLU A 457 21.52 1.61 -20.03
CA GLU A 457 21.97 0.37 -20.68
C GLU A 457 20.79 -0.35 -21.37
N GLU A 458 19.59 -0.30 -20.79
CA GLU A 458 18.34 -0.90 -21.31
C GLU A 458 17.55 0.02 -22.27
N SER A 459 17.85 1.31 -22.39
CA SER A 459 17.20 2.22 -23.38
C SER A 459 17.92 2.24 -24.73
N ARG A 460 18.98 1.44 -24.89
CA ARG A 460 19.58 1.08 -26.18
C ARG A 460 18.88 -0.09 -26.86
N ILE A 461 17.64 -0.37 -26.48
CA ILE A 461 16.90 -1.50 -27.02
C ILE A 461 16.38 -1.16 -28.43
N GLU A 462 17.02 -1.81 -29.41
CA GLU A 462 16.44 -2.20 -30.69
C GLU A 462 15.02 -2.71 -30.47
N THR A 463 14.09 -2.32 -31.35
CA THR A 463 12.69 -2.79 -31.42
C THR A 463 12.50 -4.14 -30.73
N VAL A 464 11.98 -4.15 -29.49
CA VAL A 464 11.69 -5.41 -28.79
C VAL A 464 10.63 -6.11 -29.60
N ILE A 465 11.04 -7.15 -30.30
CA ILE A 465 10.13 -8.13 -30.85
C ILE A 465 9.39 -8.70 -29.64
N PRO A 466 8.05 -8.59 -29.57
CA PRO A 466 7.30 -9.06 -28.42
C PRO A 466 7.67 -10.52 -28.17
N VAL A 467 8.09 -10.83 -26.95
CA VAL A 467 8.18 -12.22 -26.51
C VAL A 467 6.80 -12.80 -26.71
N LYS A 468 6.66 -13.71 -27.70
CA LYS A 468 5.44 -14.47 -27.92
C LYS A 468 5.14 -15.18 -26.61
N ARG A 469 4.17 -14.66 -25.87
CA ARG A 469 3.72 -15.31 -24.66
C ARG A 469 3.05 -16.63 -25.02
N PRO A 470 3.10 -17.60 -24.11
CA PRO A 470 2.19 -18.71 -24.14
C PRO A 470 0.73 -18.25 -24.12
N CYS A 471 0.05 -18.32 -25.26
CA CYS A 471 -1.40 -18.15 -25.30
C CYS A 471 -2.06 -19.32 -24.58
N ARG A 472 -3.17 -19.06 -23.87
CA ARG A 472 -4.10 -20.10 -23.44
C ARG A 472 -4.77 -20.65 -24.70
N ILE A 473 -4.16 -21.66 -25.31
CA ILE A 473 -4.69 -22.27 -26.53
C ILE A 473 -5.89 -23.12 -26.11
N LYS A 474 -7.10 -22.63 -26.39
CA LYS A 474 -8.25 -23.53 -26.58
C LYS A 474 -8.03 -24.18 -27.95
N PRO A 475 -7.84 -25.51 -28.03
CA PRO A 475 -7.54 -26.18 -29.30
C PRO A 475 -8.59 -25.88 -30.38
N SER A 476 -9.85 -25.70 -29.98
CA SER A 476 -10.98 -25.36 -30.87
C SER A 476 -11.00 -23.91 -31.38
N ALA A 477 -10.21 -22.99 -30.81
CA ALA A 477 -10.21 -21.57 -31.16
C ALA A 477 -9.01 -21.15 -32.05
N ALA A 478 -8.07 -22.06 -32.33
CA ALA A 478 -6.81 -21.73 -32.99
C ALA A 478 -6.92 -21.45 -34.51
N HIS A 479 -8.12 -21.54 -35.10
CA HIS A 479 -8.37 -21.32 -36.54
C HIS A 479 -9.44 -20.26 -36.85
N GLU A 480 -9.94 -19.52 -35.87
CA GLU A 480 -10.81 -18.38 -36.15
C GLU A 480 -9.97 -17.18 -36.58
N LYS A 481 -9.64 -17.12 -37.88
CA LYS A 481 -9.26 -15.88 -38.55
C LYS A 481 -10.37 -14.85 -38.31
N GLU A 482 -9.95 -13.65 -37.91
CA GLU A 482 -10.71 -12.40 -37.82
C GLU A 482 -12.03 -12.42 -38.60
N GLN A 483 -13.11 -12.87 -37.96
CA GLN A 483 -14.47 -12.66 -38.42
C GLN A 483 -15.33 -12.20 -37.24
N THR A 484 -15.86 -11.01 -37.42
CA THR A 484 -16.89 -10.29 -36.65
C THR A 484 -17.86 -11.20 -35.88
N TYR A 485 -17.65 -11.26 -34.56
CA TYR A 485 -18.49 -11.94 -33.56
C TYR A 485 -19.83 -11.21 -33.30
N ILE A 486 -20.74 -11.14 -34.27
CA ILE A 486 -22.08 -10.56 -34.00
C ILE A 486 -23.26 -11.49 -34.36
N PHE A 487 -23.10 -12.54 -35.17
CA PHE A 487 -24.17 -13.53 -35.36
C PHE A 487 -23.63 -14.93 -35.63
N ARG A 488 -23.68 -15.83 -34.63
CA ARG A 488 -23.58 -17.28 -34.83
C ARG A 488 -24.80 -17.94 -34.19
N GLU A 489 -25.51 -18.78 -34.94
CA GLU A 489 -26.71 -19.49 -34.51
C GLU A 489 -26.42 -20.38 -33.29
N GLN A 490 -26.92 -19.98 -32.11
CA GLN A 490 -26.73 -20.71 -30.83
C GLN A 490 -27.15 -22.20 -30.90
N LYS A 491 -28.14 -22.55 -31.75
CA LYS A 491 -28.66 -23.91 -31.88
C LYS A 491 -27.62 -24.96 -32.32
N ALA A 492 -26.61 -24.59 -33.10
CA ALA A 492 -25.66 -25.55 -33.66
C ALA A 492 -24.58 -25.98 -32.63
N ALA A 493 -24.18 -25.07 -31.74
CA ALA A 493 -23.21 -25.37 -30.68
C ALA A 493 -23.81 -26.26 -29.58
N ASP A 494 -25.07 -26.01 -29.22
CA ASP A 494 -25.78 -26.76 -28.17
C ASP A 494 -26.02 -28.23 -28.58
N LEU A 495 -26.37 -28.48 -29.85
CA LEU A 495 -26.52 -29.84 -30.38
C LEU A 495 -25.17 -30.59 -30.40
N GLY A 496 -24.08 -29.90 -30.78
CA GLY A 496 -22.74 -30.49 -30.81
C GLY A 496 -22.29 -30.97 -29.43
N THR A 497 -22.38 -30.11 -28.41
CA THR A 497 -22.04 -30.48 -27.02
C THR A 497 -22.90 -31.65 -26.53
N ARG A 498 -24.20 -31.63 -26.82
CA ARG A 498 -25.12 -32.68 -26.41
C ARG A 498 -24.81 -34.05 -27.02
N LEU A 499 -24.33 -34.09 -28.26
CA LEU A 499 -23.89 -35.32 -28.91
C LEU A 499 -22.61 -35.89 -28.26
N HIS A 500 -21.66 -35.04 -27.88
CA HIS A 500 -20.45 -35.47 -27.13
C HIS A 500 -20.82 -36.05 -25.77
N ASP A 501 -21.71 -35.39 -25.02
CA ASP A 501 -22.19 -35.89 -23.72
C ASP A 501 -22.81 -37.30 -23.82
N ILE A 502 -23.60 -37.56 -24.88
CA ILE A 502 -24.17 -38.90 -25.11
C ILE A 502 -23.07 -39.90 -25.44
N LEU A 503 -22.14 -39.56 -26.34
CA LEU A 503 -21.05 -40.45 -26.76
C LEU A 503 -20.05 -40.75 -25.63
N ALA A 504 -19.89 -39.83 -24.67
CA ALA A 504 -19.07 -40.01 -23.48
C ALA A 504 -19.52 -41.19 -22.60
N GLU A 505 -20.82 -41.48 -22.57
CA GLU A 505 -21.38 -42.61 -21.84
C GLU A 505 -21.22 -43.94 -22.60
N PHE A 506 -20.99 -43.89 -23.91
CA PHE A 506 -20.91 -45.08 -24.76
C PHE A 506 -19.60 -45.85 -24.54
N GLY A 507 -19.71 -47.16 -24.38
CA GLY A 507 -18.59 -48.08 -24.10
C GLY A 507 -17.92 -48.53 -25.39
N PHE A 508 -18.18 -49.77 -25.81
CA PHE A 508 -17.74 -50.30 -27.11
C PHE A 508 -18.95 -50.75 -27.91
N TYR A 509 -18.80 -50.79 -29.22
CA TYR A 509 -19.79 -51.39 -30.11
C TYR A 509 -19.82 -52.91 -29.89
N THR A 510 -21.01 -53.47 -29.68
CA THR A 510 -21.25 -54.91 -29.47
C THR A 510 -22.18 -55.48 -30.54
N ASN A 511 -23.40 -54.97 -30.61
CA ASN A 511 -24.42 -55.32 -31.59
C ASN A 511 -25.44 -54.17 -31.76
N ASP A 512 -26.21 -54.20 -32.84
CA ASP A 512 -27.19 -53.17 -33.16
C ASP A 512 -28.32 -53.03 -32.10
N SER A 513 -28.67 -54.11 -31.40
CA SER A 513 -29.70 -54.08 -30.35
C SER A 513 -29.26 -53.29 -29.12
N ASP A 514 -28.02 -53.45 -28.68
CA ASP A 514 -27.45 -52.75 -27.53
C ASP A 514 -27.30 -51.26 -27.82
N VAL A 515 -26.85 -50.91 -29.03
CA VAL A 515 -26.79 -49.52 -29.48
C VAL A 515 -28.18 -48.91 -29.53
N SER A 516 -29.17 -49.62 -30.08
CA SER A 516 -30.55 -49.13 -30.14
C SER A 516 -31.12 -48.86 -28.74
N ALA A 517 -30.91 -49.77 -27.79
CA ALA A 517 -31.32 -49.59 -26.39
C ALA A 517 -30.59 -48.42 -25.71
N PHE A 518 -29.29 -48.27 -25.97
CA PHE A 518 -28.49 -47.15 -25.47
C PHE A 518 -29.03 -45.80 -25.97
N LEU A 519 -29.28 -45.68 -27.28
CA LEU A 519 -29.76 -44.45 -27.88
C LEU A 519 -31.17 -44.08 -27.39
N GLN A 520 -32.08 -45.05 -27.25
CA GLN A 520 -33.43 -44.81 -26.70
C GLN A 520 -33.40 -44.29 -25.26
N ASN A 521 -32.44 -44.74 -24.46
CA ASN A 521 -32.30 -44.35 -23.06
C ASN A 521 -31.60 -42.99 -22.85
N ARG A 522 -30.96 -42.43 -23.89
CA ARG A 522 -30.09 -41.24 -23.76
C ARG A 522 -30.43 -40.09 -24.68
N CYS A 523 -31.03 -40.37 -25.84
CA CYS A 523 -31.51 -39.32 -26.74
C CYS A 523 -32.86 -38.81 -26.24
N THR A 524 -32.95 -37.50 -26.10
CA THR A 524 -34.17 -36.80 -25.67
C THR A 524 -34.87 -36.12 -26.83
N ALA A 525 -34.13 -35.79 -27.90
CA ALA A 525 -34.67 -35.18 -29.11
C ALA A 525 -34.63 -36.14 -30.31
N ALA A 526 -35.60 -36.00 -31.21
CA ALA A 526 -35.67 -36.80 -32.44
C ALA A 526 -34.45 -36.59 -33.36
N GLU A 527 -33.90 -35.37 -33.40
CA GLU A 527 -32.70 -35.05 -34.19
C GLU A 527 -31.43 -35.75 -33.67
N GLU A 528 -31.27 -35.85 -32.34
CA GLU A 528 -30.16 -36.60 -31.71
C GLU A 528 -30.24 -38.09 -32.07
N LEU A 529 -31.43 -38.67 -31.89
CA LEU A 529 -31.67 -40.08 -32.18
C LEU A 529 -31.42 -40.39 -33.65
N GLN A 530 -31.87 -39.52 -34.57
CA GLN A 530 -31.67 -39.71 -36.00
C GLN A 530 -30.17 -39.65 -36.38
N LEU A 531 -29.45 -38.63 -35.90
CA LEU A 531 -28.03 -38.46 -36.21
C LEU A 531 -27.18 -39.61 -35.67
N LEU A 532 -27.35 -39.96 -34.40
CA LEU A 532 -26.59 -41.05 -33.78
C LEU A 532 -26.99 -42.42 -34.35
N SER A 533 -28.26 -42.66 -34.69
CA SER A 533 -28.65 -43.92 -35.36
C SER A 533 -27.95 -44.07 -36.71
N SER A 534 -27.85 -42.99 -37.50
CA SER A 534 -27.11 -43.01 -38.76
C SER A 534 -25.60 -43.19 -38.55
N PHE A 535 -25.04 -42.51 -37.55
CA PHE A 535 -23.62 -42.63 -37.19
C PHE A 535 -23.23 -44.08 -36.86
N PHE A 536 -23.98 -44.73 -35.98
CA PHE A 536 -23.71 -46.11 -35.56
C PHE A 536 -24.02 -47.17 -36.62
N ARG A 537 -24.78 -46.85 -37.68
CA ARG A 537 -25.01 -47.75 -38.81
C ARG A 537 -23.83 -47.81 -39.79
N SER A 538 -22.90 -46.86 -39.72
CA SER A 538 -21.74 -46.87 -40.60
C SER A 538 -20.76 -47.98 -40.21
N PRO A 539 -20.39 -48.88 -41.15
CA PRO A 539 -19.40 -49.92 -40.87
C PRO A 539 -18.04 -49.36 -40.40
N GLU A 540 -17.64 -48.18 -40.89
CA GLU A 540 -16.38 -47.54 -40.51
C GLU A 540 -16.39 -47.10 -39.04
N ILE A 541 -17.51 -46.53 -38.59
CA ILE A 541 -17.72 -46.12 -37.20
C ILE A 541 -17.85 -47.34 -36.29
N GLN A 542 -18.57 -48.37 -36.71
CA GLN A 542 -18.66 -49.62 -35.97
C GLN A 542 -17.26 -50.19 -35.75
N ASN A 543 -16.45 -50.29 -36.81
CA ASN A 543 -15.08 -50.77 -36.73
C ASN A 543 -14.19 -49.93 -35.80
N ALA A 544 -14.31 -48.60 -35.82
CA ALA A 544 -13.55 -47.71 -34.93
C ALA A 544 -13.96 -47.82 -33.44
N LEU A 545 -15.19 -48.25 -33.16
CA LEU A 545 -15.74 -48.35 -31.81
C LEU A 545 -15.82 -49.79 -31.27
N LEU A 546 -15.46 -50.79 -32.08
CA LEU A 546 -15.34 -52.18 -31.64
C LEU A 546 -14.25 -52.33 -30.58
N MET A 547 -14.46 -53.23 -29.62
CA MET A 547 -13.42 -53.57 -28.64
C MET A 547 -12.34 -54.41 -29.32
N PRO A 548 -11.08 -53.95 -29.40
CA PRO A 548 -10.02 -54.74 -30.03
C PRO A 548 -9.57 -55.88 -29.11
N ALA A 549 -8.97 -56.93 -29.69
CA ALA A 549 -8.38 -58.02 -28.93
C ALA A 549 -7.14 -57.54 -28.14
N GLY A 550 -7.09 -57.85 -26.84
CA GLY A 550 -6.01 -57.46 -25.93
C GLY A 550 -6.51 -56.72 -24.68
N ARG A 551 -5.58 -56.27 -23.85
CA ARG A 551 -5.88 -55.49 -22.64
C ARG A 551 -5.83 -54.00 -22.96
N TYR A 552 -6.95 -53.30 -22.78
CA TYR A 552 -7.06 -51.87 -23.05
C TYR A 552 -7.64 -51.11 -21.86
N GLU A 553 -7.20 -49.87 -21.70
CA GLU A 553 -7.83 -48.86 -20.85
C GLU A 553 -8.55 -47.84 -21.73
N LEU A 554 -9.81 -47.55 -21.41
CA LEU A 554 -10.65 -46.63 -22.17
C LEU A 554 -10.89 -45.36 -21.37
N TRP A 555 -10.41 -44.23 -21.88
CA TRP A 555 -10.75 -42.90 -21.38
C TRP A 555 -11.85 -42.27 -22.25
N ARG A 556 -12.79 -41.58 -21.59
CA ARG A 556 -13.92 -40.88 -22.22
C ARG A 556 -14.10 -39.53 -21.53
N GLU A 557 -14.27 -38.46 -22.30
CA GLU A 557 -14.36 -37.07 -21.80
C GLU A 557 -13.30 -36.75 -20.72
N LYS A 558 -12.04 -37.13 -21.01
CA LYS A 558 -10.94 -36.95 -20.06
C LYS A 558 -10.39 -35.54 -20.17
N ARG A 559 -10.78 -34.68 -19.23
CA ARG A 559 -10.21 -33.33 -19.08
C ARG A 559 -8.73 -33.38 -18.72
N PHE A 560 -7.95 -32.49 -19.30
CA PHE A 560 -6.54 -32.35 -19.03
C PHE A 560 -6.12 -30.88 -18.92
N LEU A 561 -5.04 -30.67 -18.16
CA LEU A 561 -4.29 -29.43 -18.11
C LEU A 561 -2.82 -29.79 -18.28
N SER A 562 -2.17 -29.31 -19.34
CA SER A 562 -0.79 -29.69 -19.65
C SER A 562 0.04 -28.49 -20.09
N THR A 563 1.31 -28.48 -19.70
CA THR A 563 2.30 -27.47 -20.10
C THR A 563 3.13 -28.02 -21.26
N LEU A 564 3.09 -27.35 -22.41
CA LEU A 564 3.88 -27.67 -23.60
C LEU A 564 4.59 -26.40 -24.07
N ASP A 565 5.92 -26.44 -24.19
CA ASP A 565 6.94 -25.47 -24.67
C ASP A 565 6.63 -23.96 -24.65
N ASN A 566 5.45 -23.54 -25.10
CA ASN A 566 4.94 -22.19 -25.08
C ASN A 566 3.48 -22.15 -24.56
N GLY A 567 3.13 -22.82 -23.46
CA GLY A 567 1.97 -22.47 -22.65
C GLY A 567 1.19 -23.55 -21.90
N ILE A 568 0.16 -23.08 -21.19
CA ILE A 568 -0.80 -23.93 -20.49
C ILE A 568 -1.96 -24.23 -21.43
N ILE A 569 -2.10 -25.49 -21.80
CA ILE A 569 -3.18 -26.00 -22.65
C ILE A 569 -4.22 -26.65 -21.75
N ASN A 570 -5.48 -26.24 -21.94
CA ASN A 570 -6.63 -26.85 -21.30
C ASN A 570 -7.53 -27.44 -22.39
N GLY A 571 -7.86 -28.72 -22.27
CA GLY A 571 -8.70 -29.42 -23.22
C GLY A 571 -9.38 -30.65 -22.62
N CYS A 572 -10.15 -31.33 -23.44
CA CYS A 572 -10.78 -32.61 -23.13
C CYS A 572 -10.48 -33.58 -24.25
N PHE A 573 -10.11 -34.82 -23.94
CA PHE A 573 -10.12 -35.89 -24.93
C PHE A 573 -11.51 -36.50 -24.97
N ASP A 574 -12.12 -36.56 -26.15
CA ASP A 574 -13.41 -37.22 -26.35
C ASP A 574 -13.30 -38.71 -26.00
N ARG A 575 -12.36 -39.42 -26.63
CA ARG A 575 -12.10 -40.83 -26.37
C ARG A 575 -10.63 -41.20 -26.61
N VAL A 576 -10.03 -41.95 -25.68
CA VAL A 576 -8.66 -42.48 -25.83
C VAL A 576 -8.65 -43.96 -25.47
N LEU A 577 -8.07 -44.77 -26.34
CA LEU A 577 -7.87 -46.18 -26.12
C LEU A 577 -6.37 -46.44 -25.90
N ILE A 578 -5.99 -46.93 -24.73
CA ILE A 578 -4.59 -47.19 -24.35
C ILE A 578 -4.38 -48.69 -24.28
N ARG A 579 -3.43 -49.23 -25.06
CA ARG A 579 -3.12 -50.66 -25.07
C ARG A 579 -2.06 -51.00 -24.04
N LEU A 580 -2.33 -52.01 -23.23
CA LEU A 580 -1.43 -52.48 -22.17
C LEU A 580 -0.84 -53.84 -22.55
N ALA A 581 0.44 -54.05 -22.27
CA ALA A 581 1.05 -55.37 -22.27
C ALA A 581 0.64 -56.16 -21.01
N ASP A 582 0.98 -57.45 -20.97
CA ASP A 582 0.62 -58.35 -19.86
C ASP A 582 1.22 -57.88 -18.51
N ASP A 583 2.36 -57.19 -18.55
CA ASP A 583 3.03 -56.58 -17.39
C ASP A 583 2.46 -55.21 -16.97
N GLY A 584 1.47 -54.69 -17.70
CA GLY A 584 0.84 -53.39 -17.46
C GLY A 584 1.54 -52.20 -18.10
N THR A 585 2.59 -52.40 -18.90
CA THR A 585 3.25 -51.31 -19.64
C THR A 585 2.40 -50.84 -20.82
N ILE A 586 2.44 -49.53 -21.11
CA ILE A 586 1.70 -48.94 -22.23
C ILE A 586 2.47 -49.21 -23.53
N VAL A 587 1.80 -49.85 -24.49
CA VAL A 587 2.39 -50.25 -25.76
C VAL A 587 2.13 -49.22 -26.86
N ASP A 588 0.88 -48.82 -27.03
CA ASP A 588 0.42 -47.75 -27.93
C ASP A 588 -0.90 -47.13 -27.43
N ALA A 589 -1.31 -46.03 -28.06
CA ALA A 589 -2.60 -45.41 -27.80
C ALA A 589 -3.27 -44.89 -29.07
N GLU A 590 -4.60 -44.76 -29.03
CA GLU A 590 -5.39 -44.19 -30.10
C GLU A 590 -6.37 -43.15 -29.55
N ILE A 591 -6.34 -41.94 -30.11
CA ILE A 591 -7.26 -40.85 -29.81
C ILE A 591 -8.37 -40.85 -30.85
N LEU A 592 -9.62 -40.90 -30.40
CA LEU A 592 -10.82 -40.77 -31.24
C LEU A 592 -11.52 -39.45 -30.89
N ASP A 593 -11.61 -38.52 -31.85
CA ASP A 593 -12.24 -37.20 -31.69
C ASP A 593 -13.52 -37.13 -32.53
N TYR A 594 -14.64 -36.72 -31.92
CA TYR A 594 -15.93 -36.63 -32.58
C TYR A 594 -16.14 -35.24 -33.17
N LYS A 595 -16.68 -35.15 -34.40
CA LYS A 595 -17.07 -33.87 -35.01
C LYS A 595 -18.48 -33.91 -35.60
N SER A 596 -19.23 -32.84 -35.38
CA SER A 596 -20.61 -32.65 -35.85
C SER A 596 -20.76 -31.55 -36.92
N ASP A 597 -19.65 -31.15 -37.55
CA ASP A 597 -19.56 -30.12 -38.58
C ASP A 597 -20.52 -30.39 -39.77
N ARG A 598 -21.10 -29.33 -40.34
CA ARG A 598 -21.93 -29.37 -41.57
C ARG A 598 -21.07 -29.04 -42.79
N ASP A 599 -21.39 -29.66 -43.92
CA ASP A 599 -20.85 -29.40 -45.26
C ASP A 599 -19.32 -29.55 -45.37
N VAL A 600 -18.83 -30.74 -45.04
CA VAL A 600 -17.38 -31.05 -45.03
C VAL A 600 -17.09 -32.35 -45.77
N THR A 601 -16.05 -32.34 -46.61
CA THR A 601 -15.45 -33.54 -47.20
C THR A 601 -14.37 -34.11 -46.26
N PRO A 602 -13.97 -35.39 -46.41
CA PRO A 602 -12.88 -35.98 -45.60
C PRO A 602 -11.58 -35.17 -45.65
N GLU A 603 -11.21 -34.65 -46.82
CA GLU A 603 -9.97 -33.89 -47.05
C GLU A 603 -9.99 -32.54 -46.31
N THR A 604 -11.13 -31.86 -46.34
CA THR A 604 -11.31 -30.56 -45.67
C THR A 604 -11.37 -30.68 -44.15
N LEU A 605 -11.84 -31.82 -43.62
CA LEU A 605 -11.75 -32.14 -42.19
C LEU A 605 -10.30 -32.42 -41.77
N GLN A 606 -9.53 -33.11 -42.62
CA GLN A 606 -8.14 -33.43 -42.34
C GLN A 606 -7.29 -32.15 -42.21
N GLU A 607 -7.39 -31.23 -43.16
CA GLU A 607 -6.65 -29.97 -43.11
C GLU A 607 -7.05 -29.10 -41.90
N ARG A 608 -8.35 -29.08 -41.56
CA ARG A 608 -8.88 -28.19 -40.52
C ARG A 608 -8.54 -28.66 -39.10
N HIS A 609 -8.51 -29.96 -38.86
CA HIS A 609 -8.40 -30.53 -37.51
C HIS A 609 -7.04 -31.18 -37.23
N ALA A 610 -6.16 -31.35 -38.23
CA ALA A 610 -4.78 -31.84 -38.04
C ALA A 610 -4.01 -31.08 -36.94
N PRO A 611 -4.01 -29.73 -36.86
CA PRO A 611 -3.27 -29.01 -35.83
C PRO A 611 -3.79 -29.29 -34.40
N GLN A 612 -5.10 -29.49 -34.26
CA GLN A 612 -5.73 -29.82 -32.97
C GLN A 612 -5.37 -31.24 -32.54
N LEU A 613 -5.41 -32.21 -33.46
CA LEU A 613 -5.08 -33.59 -33.17
C LEU A 613 -3.58 -33.78 -32.90
N ASP A 614 -2.70 -33.05 -33.60
CA ASP A 614 -1.27 -33.02 -33.31
C ASP A 614 -0.98 -32.51 -31.89
N LEU A 615 -1.74 -31.50 -31.44
CA LEU A 615 -1.66 -30.98 -30.08
C LEU A 615 -2.10 -32.06 -29.07
N TYR A 616 -3.23 -32.73 -29.32
CA TYR A 616 -3.73 -33.82 -28.49
C TYR A 616 -2.76 -35.00 -28.42
N ARG A 617 -2.14 -35.37 -29.54
CA ARG A 617 -1.09 -36.40 -29.61
C ARG A 617 0.09 -36.06 -28.69
N LYS A 618 0.59 -34.82 -28.75
CA LYS A 618 1.70 -34.34 -27.90
C LYS A 618 1.31 -34.27 -26.43
N VAL A 619 0.11 -33.80 -26.12
CA VAL A 619 -0.40 -33.77 -24.73
C VAL A 619 -0.50 -35.19 -24.18
N LEU A 620 -1.11 -36.12 -24.92
CA LEU A 620 -1.28 -37.49 -24.47
C LEU A 620 0.07 -38.17 -24.27
N ALA A 621 0.99 -38.03 -25.23
CA ALA A 621 2.37 -38.52 -25.14
C ALA A 621 3.04 -38.11 -23.82
N ASN A 622 2.90 -36.84 -23.43
CA ASN A 622 3.43 -36.32 -22.17
C ASN A 622 2.70 -36.87 -20.94
N LEU A 623 1.37 -37.03 -20.99
CA LEU A 623 0.56 -37.50 -19.86
C LEU A 623 0.80 -38.98 -19.53
N ILE A 624 0.99 -39.82 -20.56
CA ILE A 624 1.17 -41.27 -20.39
C ILE A 624 2.62 -41.73 -20.59
N HIS A 625 3.55 -40.78 -20.77
CA HIS A 625 4.97 -41.02 -21.00
C HIS A 625 5.25 -42.00 -22.15
N LEU A 626 4.59 -41.80 -23.29
CA LEU A 626 4.72 -42.61 -24.50
C LEU A 626 5.26 -41.77 -25.65
N ASP A 627 6.08 -42.36 -26.53
CA ASP A 627 6.51 -41.70 -27.75
C ASP A 627 5.28 -41.34 -28.62
N SER A 628 5.21 -40.08 -29.05
CA SER A 628 4.14 -39.58 -29.93
C SER A 628 3.98 -40.40 -31.21
N ALA A 629 5.04 -41.04 -31.72
CA ALA A 629 4.97 -41.91 -32.90
C ALA A 629 4.12 -43.18 -32.67
N LYS A 630 3.88 -43.56 -31.42
CA LYS A 630 3.03 -44.70 -31.02
C LYS A 630 1.59 -44.27 -30.71
N ILE A 631 1.21 -43.03 -31.02
CA ILE A 631 -0.13 -42.50 -30.76
C ILE A 631 -0.81 -42.18 -32.09
N ARG A 632 -1.85 -42.95 -32.43
CA ARG A 632 -2.69 -42.70 -33.61
C ARG A 632 -3.83 -41.75 -33.25
N CYS A 633 -4.23 -40.89 -34.19
CA CYS A 633 -5.38 -40.03 -34.01
C CYS A 633 -6.38 -40.29 -35.13
N THR A 634 -7.65 -40.53 -34.80
CA THR A 634 -8.72 -40.75 -35.76
C THR A 634 -9.88 -39.82 -35.45
N LEU A 635 -10.37 -39.11 -36.46
CA LEU A 635 -11.52 -38.22 -36.36
C LEU A 635 -12.77 -38.95 -36.88
N LEU A 636 -13.86 -38.89 -36.11
CA LEU A 636 -15.14 -39.54 -36.42
C LEU A 636 -16.21 -38.50 -36.72
N SER A 637 -16.71 -38.49 -37.95
CA SER A 637 -17.77 -37.57 -38.39
C SER A 637 -19.14 -38.09 -37.99
N ILE A 638 -19.82 -37.41 -37.06
CA ILE A 638 -21.15 -37.81 -36.57
C ILE A 638 -22.20 -37.71 -37.68
N ARG A 639 -22.15 -36.65 -38.50
CA ARG A 639 -23.18 -36.41 -39.53
C ARG A 639 -23.06 -37.32 -40.74
N TYR A 640 -21.83 -37.62 -41.15
CA TYR A 640 -21.56 -38.31 -42.40
C TYR A 640 -21.11 -39.76 -42.21
N GLY A 641 -20.79 -40.16 -40.97
CA GLY A 641 -20.51 -41.54 -40.63
C GLY A 641 -19.20 -42.08 -41.21
N PHE A 642 -18.18 -41.25 -41.44
CA PHE A 642 -16.86 -41.72 -41.88
C PHE A 642 -15.78 -41.43 -40.84
N ALA A 643 -14.67 -42.17 -40.94
CA ALA A 643 -13.50 -42.04 -40.07
C ALA A 643 -12.26 -41.60 -40.87
N VAL A 644 -11.48 -40.66 -40.34
CA VAL A 644 -10.23 -40.16 -40.95
C VAL A 644 -9.08 -40.29 -39.96
N SER A 645 -8.05 -41.07 -40.28
CA SER A 645 -6.87 -41.27 -39.43
C SER A 645 -5.69 -40.37 -39.84
N PHE A 646 -4.89 -39.95 -38.85
CA PHE A 646 -3.80 -38.97 -38.95
C PHE A 646 -2.47 -39.50 -38.42
#